data_AF-A0A543I8J0-F1
#
_entry.id   AF-A0A543I8J0-F1
#
_cell.length_a   1.000
_cell.length_b   1.000
_cell.length_c   1.000
_cell.angle_alpha   90.00
_cell.angle_beta   90.00
_cell.angle_gamma   90.00
#
_symmetry.space_group_name_H-M   'P 1'
#
loop_
_entity.id
_entity.type
_entity.pdbx_description
1 polymer ?
#
loop_
_entity_poly.entity_id
_entity_poly.type
_entity_poly.pdbx_seq_one_letter_code
_entity_poly.pdbx_strand_id
1 'polypeptide(L)'
;MNSFNLVDDPWLRLRCAETGEITEVGIADALLNAGSYGELVVDLPTQLPAIMRQVLLPIVLDALGSPADSKEWARRFAQGRFDERERNELGAYLETHRQRFDLFDPAAPFAQVGDLRTSKGETKGSALLVATAATGNNVPLFASRTEADPLPLTPAEAARWLVHAHCWDTAAIKTGVVGDPKAKGGKTTGNPTGPLGQLGVVMPIGRTLYDTLLLNLPIGVGGWLGTPQWKRTLGPEWEIRAVDGLLDLWTWQSRRIRLVPEDTDEGPRVTRVIVAAGDRLSVIPDKEPHTAWRANNPSTKIGRKTTTSSPLRPLRHTPGKAIWRGLNALLAVSGNEHVRGFETSELLDQLGGLAAEGLFDERYPLRVETFGMLYGNQSAVVEDVLHDLTPLPVAALRANADVHEFVLDAVDQAEQLAQAVNRLSDDLRRAAGLDPIPWDKAQRPGERVLHALDPAVRRLLHGLQNSTDADVVERAQEAWEITAVRATMQVADSVYASVPENIFAGREYKTDNGTNTSFGLGHAFHTFYDRIDNVLPFAQKERRKVASTTISGRPSMKRRYWDRVDEDGGWLPFDPTIKEFGPPPGEDLALMRRGLDTRAYELWEMCRFYTFKVDDDEARRGRVSREQEAEHAALALYGLHQQSKRTSMHRPGIGLGVALRRLRNHGKFSADAIDARVTAAATTIDPDALLLRLRGLVDLLRTIDQPLDYERLMWLIYDWHYEDRRRRARRRWALEYQVWNRQQDSDAPADSTDPEAMAS
;
A
#
# COMPACT_ATOMS: atom_id res chain seq x y z
N MET A 1 32.28 -5.28 42.37
CA MET A 1 31.62 -4.92 41.10
C MET A 1 31.64 -6.18 40.26
N ASN A 2 30.47 -6.70 39.93
CA ASN A 2 30.37 -7.85 39.04
C ASN A 2 30.69 -7.37 37.62
N SER A 3 31.74 -7.95 37.02
CA SER A 3 32.08 -7.76 35.61
C SER A 3 30.92 -8.30 34.74
N PHE A 4 30.64 -7.65 33.61
CA PHE A 4 29.68 -8.14 32.62
C PHE A 4 30.30 -7.96 31.24
N ASN A 5 30.92 -9.02 30.72
CA ASN A 5 31.65 -9.00 29.47
C ASN A 5 30.78 -9.43 28.31
N LEU A 6 30.52 -8.50 27.38
CA LEU A 6 29.64 -8.73 26.23
C LEU A 6 30.13 -9.84 25.29
N VAL A 7 31.40 -10.25 25.39
CA VAL A 7 31.96 -11.35 24.60
C VAL A 7 31.32 -12.69 24.99
N ASP A 8 31.15 -12.95 26.28
CA ASP A 8 30.73 -14.27 26.79
C ASP A 8 29.37 -14.23 27.49
N ASP A 9 29.10 -13.15 28.22
CA ASP A 9 27.87 -13.03 29.00
C ASP A 9 26.65 -12.90 28.06
N PRO A 10 25.53 -13.56 28.38
CA PRO A 10 24.36 -13.59 27.52
C PRO A 10 23.67 -12.23 27.47
N TRP A 11 23.56 -11.65 26.26
CA TRP A 11 22.84 -10.38 26.06
C TRP A 11 22.22 -10.21 24.67
N LEU A 12 22.66 -11.00 23.69
CA LEU A 12 22.09 -11.08 22.35
C LEU A 12 21.03 -12.18 22.32
N ARG A 13 19.78 -11.82 22.02
CA ARG A 13 18.69 -12.79 21.84
C ARG A 13 18.63 -13.21 20.39
N LEU A 14 18.89 -14.48 20.12
CA LEU A 14 18.86 -15.05 18.78
C LEU A 14 17.86 -16.19 18.73
N ARG A 15 17.16 -16.31 17.60
CA ARG A 15 16.33 -17.48 17.33
C ARG A 15 17.20 -18.62 16.79
N CYS A 16 17.19 -19.78 17.42
CA CYS A 16 17.83 -20.97 16.87
C CYS A 16 17.15 -21.35 15.54
N ALA A 17 17.95 -21.55 14.48
CA ALA A 17 17.42 -21.86 13.15
C ALA A 17 16.75 -23.24 13.09
N GLU A 18 17.20 -24.20 13.91
CA GLU A 18 16.67 -25.57 13.94
C GLU A 18 15.44 -25.71 14.84
N THR A 19 15.52 -25.21 16.08
CA THR A 19 14.46 -25.41 17.09
C THR A 19 13.42 -24.30 17.10
N GLY A 20 13.76 -23.11 16.60
CA GLY A 20 12.93 -21.91 16.68
C GLY A 20 12.89 -21.25 18.07
N GLU A 21 13.58 -21.82 19.06
CA GLU A 21 13.69 -21.29 20.41
C GLU A 21 14.53 -20.00 20.43
N ILE A 22 14.20 -19.08 21.35
CA ILE A 22 14.95 -17.84 21.54
C ILE A 22 15.93 -18.05 22.68
N THR A 23 17.22 -17.92 22.40
CA THR A 23 18.30 -18.08 23.38
C THR A 23 19.09 -16.79 23.54
N GLU A 24 19.54 -16.49 24.76
CA GLU A 24 20.46 -15.38 25.02
C GLU A 24 21.90 -15.88 25.01
N VAL A 25 22.75 -15.21 24.24
CA VAL A 25 24.14 -15.59 24.02
C VAL A 25 25.07 -14.37 24.03
N GLY A 26 26.37 -14.60 24.24
CA GLY A 26 27.41 -13.58 24.09
C GLY A 26 27.81 -13.37 22.63
N ILE A 27 28.65 -12.37 22.36
CA ILE A 27 29.13 -12.05 21.00
C ILE A 27 29.92 -13.22 20.40
N ALA A 28 30.75 -13.90 21.20
CA ALA A 28 31.57 -15.00 20.72
C ALA A 28 30.72 -16.14 20.15
N ASP A 29 29.72 -16.58 20.92
CA ASP A 29 28.82 -17.64 20.49
C ASP A 29 27.96 -17.22 19.28
N ALA A 30 27.43 -15.99 19.29
CA ALA A 30 26.65 -15.45 18.17
C ALA A 30 27.44 -15.46 16.85
N LEU A 31 28.71 -15.05 16.85
CA LEU A 31 29.54 -15.00 15.65
C LEU A 31 30.06 -16.38 15.25
N LEU A 32 30.59 -17.16 16.20
CA LEU A 32 31.18 -18.47 15.91
C LEU A 32 30.14 -19.50 15.44
N ASN A 33 28.89 -19.36 15.88
CA ASN A 33 27.76 -20.20 15.51
C ASN A 33 26.71 -19.46 14.66
N ALA A 34 27.10 -18.39 13.95
CA ALA A 34 26.18 -17.54 13.18
C ALA A 34 25.35 -18.28 12.11
N GLY A 35 25.84 -19.43 11.60
CA GLY A 35 25.09 -20.27 10.66
C GLY A 35 23.95 -21.08 11.30
N SER A 36 23.96 -21.22 12.63
CA SER A 36 22.96 -21.97 13.40
C SER A 36 21.86 -21.07 13.99
N TYR A 37 22.03 -19.75 13.88
CA TYR A 37 21.10 -18.74 14.37
C TYR A 37 20.36 -18.08 13.20
N GLY A 38 19.07 -17.81 13.38
CA GLY A 38 18.21 -17.05 12.48
C GLY A 38 18.24 -15.56 12.80
N GLU A 39 17.08 -15.00 13.14
CA GLU A 39 16.91 -13.57 13.40
C GLU A 39 17.39 -13.13 14.80
N LEU A 40 17.79 -11.86 14.89
CA LEU A 40 18.04 -11.16 16.15
C LEU A 40 16.73 -10.65 16.74
N VAL A 41 16.38 -11.11 17.94
CA VAL A 41 15.12 -10.77 18.62
C VAL A 41 15.31 -9.57 19.54
N VAL A 42 14.77 -8.42 19.13
CA VAL A 42 14.95 -7.14 19.84
C VAL A 42 13.67 -6.66 20.53
N ASP A 43 13.83 -5.83 21.57
CA ASP A 43 12.69 -5.25 22.31
C ASP A 43 12.02 -4.14 21.50
N LEU A 44 12.83 -3.41 20.75
CA LEU A 44 12.41 -2.35 19.83
C LEU A 44 13.14 -2.56 18.50
N PRO A 45 12.46 -2.50 17.33
CA PRO A 45 13.08 -2.80 16.04
C PRO A 45 14.37 -2.03 15.76
N THR A 46 14.45 -0.76 16.19
CA THR A 46 15.63 0.10 16.01
C THR A 46 16.88 -0.36 16.78
N GLN A 47 16.77 -1.32 17.70
CA GLN A 47 17.93 -1.95 18.33
C GLN A 47 18.69 -2.87 17.35
N LEU A 48 18.02 -3.48 16.37
CA LEU A 48 18.67 -4.37 15.41
C LEU A 48 19.78 -3.65 14.64
N PRO A 49 19.53 -2.53 13.94
CA PRO A 49 20.59 -1.82 13.23
C PRO A 49 21.65 -1.24 14.18
N ALA A 50 21.30 -0.94 15.43
CA ALA A 50 22.25 -0.49 16.44
C ALA A 50 23.21 -1.61 16.85
N ILE A 51 22.72 -2.83 17.12
CA ILE A 51 23.55 -4.00 17.45
C ILE A 51 24.40 -4.42 16.27
N MET A 52 23.81 -4.47 15.06
CA MET A 52 24.54 -4.81 13.84
C MET A 52 25.71 -3.84 13.60
N ARG A 53 25.50 -2.53 13.76
CA ARG A 53 26.54 -1.52 13.49
C ARG A 53 27.48 -1.22 14.65
N GLN A 54 27.04 -1.26 15.90
CA GLN A 54 27.92 -0.94 17.02
C GLN A 54 28.71 -2.17 17.50
N VAL A 55 28.35 -3.38 17.07
CA VAL A 55 28.96 -4.61 17.57
C VAL A 55 29.29 -5.60 16.46
N LEU A 56 28.29 -6.21 15.81
CA LEU A 56 28.53 -7.43 15.02
C LEU A 56 29.30 -7.18 13.72
N LEU A 57 28.85 -6.24 12.88
CA LEU A 57 29.49 -5.95 11.58
C LEU A 57 30.91 -5.41 11.74
N PRO A 58 31.22 -4.45 12.64
CA PRO A 58 32.58 -3.95 12.76
C PRO A 58 33.55 -4.99 13.33
N ILE A 59 33.11 -5.93 14.20
CA ILE A 59 33.97 -7.03 14.66
C ILE A 59 34.35 -7.93 13.48
N VAL A 60 33.36 -8.37 12.69
CA VAL A 60 33.61 -9.22 11.53
C VAL A 60 34.52 -8.51 10.52
N LEU A 61 34.23 -7.24 10.24
CA LEU A 61 34.98 -6.46 9.24
C LEU A 61 36.42 -6.15 9.68
N ASP A 62 36.66 -5.83 10.96
CA ASP A 62 37.99 -5.52 11.48
C ASP A 62 38.83 -6.79 11.73
N ALA A 63 38.21 -7.92 12.07
CA ALA A 63 38.89 -9.19 12.27
C ALA A 63 39.23 -9.90 10.95
N LEU A 64 38.27 -9.98 10.01
CA LEU A 64 38.37 -10.80 8.80
C LEU A 64 38.59 -9.99 7.52
N GLY A 65 38.41 -8.67 7.57
CA GLY A 65 38.40 -7.81 6.39
C GLY A 65 37.12 -7.90 5.57
N SER A 66 36.95 -6.92 4.67
CA SER A 66 35.90 -6.93 3.66
C SER A 66 36.26 -7.92 2.54
N PRO A 67 35.29 -8.63 1.94
CA PRO A 67 35.54 -9.42 0.73
C PRO A 67 36.23 -8.55 -0.33
N ALA A 68 37.32 -9.05 -0.92
CA ALA A 68 38.12 -8.27 -1.86
C ALA A 68 37.39 -8.04 -3.20
N ASP A 69 36.60 -9.02 -3.63
CA ASP A 69 35.83 -8.96 -4.87
C ASP A 69 34.52 -9.77 -4.79
N SER A 70 33.72 -9.67 -5.84
CA SER A 70 32.44 -10.39 -6.02
C SER A 70 32.56 -11.91 -5.89
N LYS A 71 33.68 -12.50 -6.34
CA LYS A 71 33.88 -13.96 -6.33
C LYS A 71 34.21 -14.45 -4.92
N GLU A 72 35.02 -13.70 -4.18
CA GLU A 72 35.29 -14.00 -2.78
C GLU A 72 34.02 -13.89 -1.94
N TRP A 73 33.20 -12.84 -2.16
CA TRP A 73 31.91 -12.71 -1.50
C TRP A 73 31.02 -13.92 -1.78
N ALA A 74 30.88 -14.32 -3.05
CA ALA A 74 30.05 -15.45 -3.44
C ALA A 74 30.52 -16.79 -2.84
N ARG A 75 31.84 -17.01 -2.81
CA ARG A 75 32.45 -18.19 -2.17
C ARG A 75 32.10 -18.24 -0.69
N ARG A 76 32.26 -17.12 0.04
CA ARG A 76 31.91 -17.04 1.47
C ARG A 76 30.41 -17.26 1.68
N PHE A 77 29.58 -16.56 0.92
CA PHE A 77 28.12 -16.68 1.02
C PHE A 77 27.63 -18.12 0.81
N ALA A 78 28.20 -18.84 -0.18
CA ALA A 78 27.85 -20.23 -0.45
C ALA A 78 28.24 -21.21 0.68
N GLN A 79 29.17 -20.85 1.56
CA GLN A 79 29.55 -21.68 2.72
C GLN A 79 28.48 -21.68 3.82
N GLY A 80 27.70 -20.60 3.94
CA GLY A 80 26.63 -20.45 4.94
C GLY A 80 27.08 -20.36 6.41
N ARG A 81 28.40 -20.33 6.66
CA ARG A 81 29.04 -20.20 7.98
C ARG A 81 30.49 -19.76 7.83
N PHE A 82 31.06 -19.21 8.90
CA PHE A 82 32.50 -18.94 8.97
C PHE A 82 33.28 -20.26 8.96
N ASP A 83 34.34 -20.32 8.17
CA ASP A 83 35.22 -21.49 8.15
C ASP A 83 36.11 -21.59 9.41
N GLU A 84 36.87 -22.67 9.55
CA GLU A 84 37.69 -22.88 10.75
C GLU A 84 38.74 -21.79 10.95
N ARG A 85 39.33 -21.28 9.86
CA ARG A 85 40.32 -20.21 9.92
C ARG A 85 39.67 -18.90 10.38
N GLU A 86 38.55 -18.53 9.78
CA GLU A 86 37.80 -17.32 10.12
C GLU A 86 37.31 -17.34 11.57
N ARG A 87 36.82 -18.50 12.05
CA ARG A 87 36.44 -18.68 13.45
C ARG A 87 37.64 -18.48 14.40
N ASN A 88 38.81 -19.00 14.05
CA ASN A 88 40.02 -18.81 14.86
C ASN A 88 40.48 -17.34 14.87
N GLU A 89 40.42 -16.65 13.72
CA GLU A 89 40.74 -15.22 13.61
C GLU A 89 39.75 -14.36 14.43
N LEU A 90 38.45 -14.64 14.35
CA LEU A 90 37.42 -13.99 15.18
C LEU A 90 37.65 -14.24 16.68
N GLY A 91 37.90 -15.49 17.07
CA GLY A 91 38.18 -15.84 18.48
C GLY A 91 39.41 -15.11 19.02
N ALA A 92 40.50 -15.07 18.25
CA ALA A 92 41.72 -14.35 18.62
C ALA A 92 41.49 -12.83 18.72
N TYR A 93 40.69 -12.25 17.81
CA TYR A 93 40.33 -10.84 17.84
C TYR A 93 39.52 -10.49 19.11
N LEU A 94 38.50 -11.30 19.42
CA LEU A 94 37.67 -11.11 20.60
C LEU A 94 38.49 -11.22 21.89
N GLU A 95 39.41 -12.18 21.97
CA GLU A 95 40.29 -12.34 23.13
C GLU A 95 41.25 -11.15 23.28
N THR A 96 41.84 -10.68 22.18
CA THR A 96 42.75 -9.52 22.17
C THR A 96 42.06 -8.26 22.70
N HIS A 97 40.77 -8.08 22.40
CA HIS A 97 39.99 -6.91 22.78
C HIS A 97 39.06 -7.13 23.96
N ARG A 98 39.09 -8.31 24.61
CA ARG A 98 38.15 -8.75 25.64
C ARG A 98 37.92 -7.72 26.75
N GLN A 99 38.99 -7.08 27.23
CA GLN A 99 38.89 -6.07 28.29
C GLN A 99 38.02 -4.87 27.88
N ARG A 100 38.01 -4.51 26.60
CA ARG A 100 37.25 -3.35 26.07
C ARG A 100 35.76 -3.63 25.89
N PHE A 101 35.33 -4.88 26.09
CA PHE A 101 33.94 -5.34 25.98
C PHE A 101 33.29 -5.60 27.35
N ASP A 102 33.97 -5.32 28.46
CA ASP A 102 33.32 -5.30 29.78
C ASP A 102 32.49 -4.02 29.92
N LEU A 103 31.19 -4.19 30.19
CA LEU A 103 30.21 -3.12 30.31
C LEU A 103 30.48 -2.22 31.53
N PHE A 104 31.13 -2.77 32.56
CA PHE A 104 31.38 -2.09 33.83
C PHE A 104 32.88 -1.99 34.17
N ASP A 105 33.77 -2.12 33.19
CA ASP A 105 35.21 -1.95 33.42
C ASP A 105 35.48 -0.59 34.10
N PRO A 106 36.29 -0.55 35.18
CA PRO A 106 36.52 0.68 35.92
C PRO A 106 37.21 1.80 35.12
N ALA A 107 38.00 1.44 34.11
CA ALA A 107 38.82 2.37 33.35
C ALA A 107 38.31 2.59 31.92
N ALA A 108 37.92 1.52 31.23
CA ALA A 108 37.54 1.53 29.82
C ALA A 108 36.24 0.72 29.56
N PRO A 109 35.11 1.10 30.20
CA PRO A 109 33.85 0.40 30.01
C PRO A 109 33.39 0.49 28.55
N PHE A 110 32.79 -0.58 28.03
CA PHE A 110 32.38 -0.66 26.63
C PHE A 110 31.47 0.53 26.24
N ALA A 111 31.87 1.26 25.18
CA ALA A 111 31.16 2.42 24.61
C ALA A 111 30.77 3.50 25.64
N GLN A 112 31.56 3.64 26.71
CA GLN A 112 31.28 4.54 27.81
C GLN A 112 32.54 5.33 28.21
N VAL A 113 32.34 6.35 29.03
CA VAL A 113 33.43 7.09 29.69
C VAL A 113 33.42 6.76 31.17
N GLY A 114 34.44 6.03 31.64
CA GLY A 114 34.47 5.47 33.00
C GLY A 114 34.41 6.51 34.12
N ASP A 115 35.03 7.67 33.95
CA ASP A 115 35.08 8.74 34.96
C ASP A 115 33.99 9.81 34.81
N LEU A 116 33.05 9.63 33.87
CA LEU A 116 32.08 10.65 33.50
C LEU A 116 31.26 11.09 34.71
N ARG A 117 31.24 12.41 34.97
CA ARG A 117 30.51 12.98 36.11
C ARG A 117 30.05 14.40 35.83
N THR A 118 28.94 14.79 36.45
CA THR A 118 28.51 16.20 36.48
C THR A 118 29.28 16.97 37.55
N SER A 119 29.28 18.30 37.47
CA SER A 119 29.96 19.14 38.47
C SER A 119 29.42 18.95 39.89
N LYS A 120 28.15 18.54 40.03
CA LYS A 120 27.47 18.28 41.31
C LYS A 120 27.36 16.78 41.67
N GLY A 121 27.83 15.88 40.82
CA GLY A 121 27.67 14.43 41.02
C GLY A 121 26.24 13.89 40.81
N GLU A 122 25.35 14.71 40.24
CA GLU A 122 23.97 14.34 39.91
C GLU A 122 23.93 13.29 38.77
N THR A 123 22.99 12.35 38.87
CA THR A 123 22.70 11.31 37.86
C THR A 123 21.21 11.31 37.53
N LYS A 124 20.83 10.69 36.41
CA LYS A 124 19.41 10.53 36.00
C LYS A 124 19.01 9.06 36.08
N GLY A 125 17.71 8.77 36.10
CA GLY A 125 17.22 7.39 36.03
C GLY A 125 17.55 6.73 34.69
N SER A 126 17.78 5.42 34.71
CA SER A 126 18.06 4.56 33.54
C SER A 126 17.01 4.63 32.44
N ALA A 127 15.77 4.99 32.77
CA ALA A 127 14.70 5.26 31.80
C ALA A 127 15.11 6.27 30.71
N LEU A 128 16.08 7.15 30.98
CA LEU A 128 16.60 8.11 30.00
C LEU A 128 17.22 7.44 28.75
N LEU A 129 17.71 6.20 28.87
CA LEU A 129 18.26 5.46 27.72
C LEU A 129 17.17 4.80 26.87
N VAL A 130 15.98 4.61 27.43
CA VAL A 130 14.90 3.84 26.80
C VAL A 130 14.06 4.79 25.97
N ALA A 131 14.14 4.68 24.64
CA ALA A 131 13.48 5.61 23.71
C ALA A 131 11.95 5.70 23.88
N THR A 132 11.32 4.61 24.36
CA THR A 132 9.88 4.52 24.59
C THR A 132 9.47 4.91 26.01
N ALA A 133 10.41 5.23 26.91
CA ALA A 133 10.08 5.59 28.28
C ALA A 133 9.67 7.06 28.42
N ALA A 134 8.75 7.32 29.35
CA ALA A 134 8.30 8.66 29.72
C ALA A 134 9.39 9.38 30.51
N THR A 135 10.15 10.26 29.86
CA THR A 135 11.22 11.03 30.51
C THR A 135 11.22 12.49 30.03
N GLY A 136 11.21 13.43 30.98
CA GLY A 136 11.16 14.86 30.67
C GLY A 136 10.00 15.22 29.73
N ASN A 137 10.33 15.78 28.56
CA ASN A 137 9.34 16.18 27.55
C ASN A 137 8.87 15.01 26.67
N ASN A 138 9.48 13.83 26.78
CA ASN A 138 9.02 12.63 26.07
C ASN A 138 7.84 12.04 26.84
N VAL A 139 6.63 12.21 26.32
CA VAL A 139 5.39 11.72 26.94
C VAL A 139 4.72 10.72 25.99
N PRO A 140 5.10 9.44 26.04
CA PRO A 140 4.50 8.41 25.21
C PRO A 140 2.99 8.29 25.50
N LEU A 141 2.19 8.15 24.44
CA LEU A 141 0.76 7.89 24.58
C LEU A 141 0.56 6.50 25.20
N PHE A 142 -0.36 6.39 26.16
CA PHE A 142 -0.74 5.15 26.85
C PHE A 142 0.35 4.50 27.73
N ALA A 143 1.40 5.25 28.12
CA ALA A 143 2.36 4.76 29.12
C ALA A 143 1.72 4.65 30.51
N SER A 144 1.84 3.49 31.15
CA SER A 144 1.43 3.26 32.55
C SER A 144 2.48 3.72 33.57
N ARG A 145 3.67 4.08 33.10
CA ARG A 145 4.81 4.57 33.91
C ARG A 145 4.98 6.07 33.78
N THR A 146 5.35 6.69 34.88
CA THR A 146 5.73 8.09 35.00
C THR A 146 7.26 8.22 35.09
N GLU A 147 7.78 9.44 34.95
CA GLU A 147 9.23 9.70 35.12
C GLU A 147 9.75 9.33 36.52
N ALA A 148 8.86 9.31 37.53
CA ALA A 148 9.22 8.96 38.89
C ALA A 148 9.34 7.44 39.12
N ASP A 149 8.83 6.62 38.20
CA ASP A 149 8.87 5.16 38.34
C ASP A 149 10.27 4.64 37.95
N PRO A 150 11.01 4.00 38.88
CA PRO A 150 12.32 3.44 38.57
C PRO A 150 12.22 2.37 37.49
N LEU A 151 13.18 2.39 36.54
CA LEU A 151 13.29 1.36 35.51
C LEU A 151 14.64 0.62 35.64
N PRO A 152 14.82 -0.23 36.66
CA PRO A 152 16.07 -0.98 36.82
C PRO A 152 16.27 -1.91 35.62
N LEU A 153 17.32 -1.67 34.83
CA LEU A 153 17.67 -2.49 33.67
C LEU A 153 18.64 -3.60 34.08
N THR A 154 18.49 -4.80 33.54
CA THR A 154 19.55 -5.81 33.57
C THR A 154 20.78 -5.32 32.80
N PRO A 155 22.00 -5.85 33.06
CA PRO A 155 23.18 -5.50 32.28
C PRO A 155 22.99 -5.72 30.77
N ALA A 156 22.32 -6.81 30.40
CA ALA A 156 21.98 -7.12 29.01
C ALA A 156 21.06 -6.06 28.37
N GLU A 157 19.98 -5.67 29.04
CA GLU A 157 19.10 -4.59 28.57
C GLU A 157 19.84 -3.25 28.49
N ALA A 158 20.66 -2.94 29.49
CA ALA A 158 21.44 -1.71 29.52
C ALA A 158 22.44 -1.66 28.36
N ALA A 159 23.09 -2.78 28.01
CA ALA A 159 23.97 -2.87 26.84
C ALA A 159 23.22 -2.62 25.52
N ARG A 160 22.03 -3.21 25.34
CA ARG A 160 21.19 -2.98 24.14
C ARG A 160 20.74 -1.52 24.03
N TRP A 161 20.34 -0.90 25.13
CA TRP A 161 19.94 0.51 25.15
C TRP A 161 21.12 1.48 25.05
N LEU A 162 22.30 1.10 25.54
CA LEU A 162 23.53 1.88 25.36
C LEU A 162 23.88 2.03 23.88
N VAL A 163 23.98 0.92 23.15
CA VAL A 163 24.28 0.96 21.70
C VAL A 163 23.17 1.66 20.92
N HIS A 164 21.92 1.49 21.32
CA HIS A 164 20.78 2.20 20.74
C HIS A 164 20.90 3.72 20.89
N ALA A 165 21.24 4.20 22.10
CA ALA A 165 21.37 5.63 22.38
C ALA A 165 22.46 6.30 21.53
N HIS A 166 23.58 5.61 21.25
CA HIS A 166 24.61 6.13 20.33
C HIS A 166 24.08 6.31 18.91
N CYS A 167 23.12 5.50 18.48
CA CYS A 167 22.58 5.51 17.12
C CYS A 167 21.36 6.42 16.93
N TRP A 168 20.49 6.52 17.93
CA TRP A 168 19.13 7.05 17.77
C TRP A 168 18.73 8.16 18.74
N ASP A 169 19.57 8.55 19.70
CA ASP A 169 19.16 9.53 20.71
C ASP A 169 18.76 10.91 20.12
N THR A 170 17.87 11.62 20.81
CA THR A 170 17.26 12.88 20.40
C THR A 170 18.24 14.05 20.38
N ALA A 171 17.88 15.13 19.69
CA ALA A 171 18.60 16.41 19.67
C ALA A 171 18.40 17.26 20.94
N ALA A 172 17.79 16.70 22.00
CA ALA A 172 17.49 17.42 23.23
C ALA A 172 18.76 18.00 23.90
N ILE A 173 18.54 18.94 24.81
CA ILE A 173 19.61 19.47 25.66
C ILE A 173 20.18 18.34 26.51
N LYS A 174 21.49 18.12 26.42
CA LYS A 174 22.17 17.05 27.15
C LYS A 174 22.87 17.58 28.40
N THR A 175 23.11 16.69 29.34
CA THR A 175 23.76 17.02 30.62
C THR A 175 25.20 17.47 30.37
N GLY A 176 25.60 18.59 30.96
CA GLY A 176 26.99 19.06 30.94
C GLY A 176 27.83 18.31 31.96
N VAL A 177 29.01 17.86 31.55
CA VAL A 177 29.91 17.02 32.34
C VAL A 177 31.24 17.73 32.60
N VAL A 178 31.93 17.31 33.65
CA VAL A 178 33.30 17.74 33.92
C VAL A 178 34.21 17.28 32.78
N GLY A 179 35.05 18.19 32.29
CA GLY A 179 35.95 17.91 31.16
C GLY A 179 35.37 18.27 29.79
N ASP A 180 34.07 18.58 29.66
CA ASP A 180 33.52 19.15 28.41
C ASP A 180 33.77 20.68 28.38
N PRO A 181 34.71 21.19 27.55
CA PRO A 181 35.01 22.62 27.47
C PRO A 181 33.87 23.44 26.85
N LYS A 182 32.89 22.79 26.20
CA LYS A 182 31.76 23.42 25.53
C LYS A 182 30.49 23.42 26.37
N ALA A 183 30.48 22.75 27.53
CA ALA A 183 29.37 22.78 28.46
C ALA A 183 29.22 24.16 29.12
N LYS A 184 28.00 24.70 29.13
CA LYS A 184 27.68 25.99 29.77
C LYS A 184 26.51 25.83 30.72
N GLY A 185 26.67 26.26 31.97
CA GLY A 185 25.62 26.16 33.00
C GLY A 185 25.15 24.73 33.27
N GLY A 186 26.06 23.75 33.20
CA GLY A 186 25.75 22.33 33.40
C GLY A 186 24.96 21.68 32.24
N LYS A 187 24.94 22.31 31.06
CA LYS A 187 24.18 21.84 29.88
C LYS A 187 25.03 21.97 28.61
N THR A 188 24.74 21.08 27.65
CA THR A 188 25.31 21.15 26.29
C THR A 188 24.17 21.18 25.27
N THR A 189 24.17 22.19 24.41
CA THR A 189 23.08 22.50 23.45
C THR A 189 23.51 22.32 21.99
N GLY A 190 22.52 22.30 21.08
CA GLY A 190 22.76 22.20 19.64
C GLY A 190 23.23 20.81 19.20
N ASN A 191 22.76 19.77 19.89
CA ASN A 191 23.14 18.39 19.59
C ASN A 191 22.34 17.90 18.37
N PRO A 192 22.97 17.23 17.40
CA PRO A 192 22.23 16.52 16.38
C PRO A 192 21.55 15.28 16.97
N THR A 193 20.55 14.75 16.27
CA THR A 193 20.07 13.39 16.51
C THR A 193 21.21 12.38 16.28
N GLY A 194 21.07 11.19 16.85
CA GLY A 194 22.00 10.09 16.57
C GLY A 194 22.14 9.83 15.06
N PRO A 195 23.28 9.28 14.58
CA PRO A 195 23.56 9.13 13.16
C PRO A 195 22.47 8.39 12.39
N LEU A 196 21.93 7.29 12.94
CA LEU A 196 20.86 6.53 12.28
C LEU A 196 19.53 7.29 12.25
N GLY A 197 19.28 8.16 13.22
CA GLY A 197 18.11 9.03 13.26
C GLY A 197 18.01 10.03 12.09
N GLN A 198 19.11 10.21 11.35
CA GLN A 198 19.17 11.08 10.18
C GLN A 198 18.93 10.31 8.86
N LEU A 199 18.82 8.98 8.92
CA LEU A 199 18.70 8.08 7.77
C LEU A 199 17.30 7.48 7.65
N GLY A 200 16.96 6.98 6.47
CA GLY A 200 15.99 5.89 6.33
C GLY A 200 16.79 4.60 6.21
N VAL A 201 16.97 3.90 7.32
CA VAL A 201 17.86 2.73 7.38
C VAL A 201 17.23 1.58 6.59
N VAL A 202 18.05 0.92 5.79
CA VAL A 202 17.73 -0.25 4.97
C VAL A 202 18.76 -1.34 5.27
N MET A 203 18.31 -2.52 5.69
CA MET A 203 19.16 -3.68 5.93
C MET A 203 18.64 -4.92 5.19
N PRO A 204 19.44 -5.49 4.29
CA PRO A 204 19.25 -6.85 3.80
C PRO A 204 19.26 -7.87 4.94
N ILE A 205 18.26 -8.75 5.00
CA ILE A 205 18.13 -9.80 6.01
C ILE A 205 18.09 -11.16 5.31
N GLY A 206 18.93 -12.08 5.80
CA GLY A 206 19.09 -13.42 5.25
C GLY A 206 18.27 -14.48 5.98
N ARG A 207 18.60 -15.76 5.72
CA ARG A 207 18.03 -16.93 6.41
C ARG A 207 18.63 -17.13 7.79
N THR A 208 19.93 -16.86 7.91
CA THR A 208 20.73 -17.01 9.13
C THR A 208 21.37 -15.67 9.52
N LEU A 209 21.90 -15.60 10.74
CA LEU A 209 22.71 -14.48 11.18
C LEU A 209 23.95 -14.35 10.29
N TYR A 210 24.58 -15.46 9.88
CA TYR A 210 25.71 -15.44 8.94
C TYR A 210 25.33 -14.80 7.59
N ASP A 211 24.24 -15.25 6.98
CA ASP A 211 23.75 -14.67 5.72
C ASP A 211 23.51 -13.17 5.90
N THR A 212 22.88 -12.77 7.01
CA THR A 212 22.59 -11.37 7.32
C THR A 212 23.86 -10.53 7.49
N LEU A 213 24.90 -11.06 8.15
CA LEU A 213 26.19 -10.38 8.26
C LEU A 213 26.81 -10.16 6.86
N LEU A 214 26.91 -11.21 6.04
CA LEU A 214 27.51 -11.15 4.71
C LEU A 214 26.74 -10.24 3.74
N LEU A 215 25.41 -10.20 3.82
CA LEU A 215 24.57 -9.30 3.01
C LEU A 215 24.76 -7.82 3.40
N ASN A 216 25.24 -7.51 4.60
CA ASN A 216 25.50 -6.15 5.08
C ASN A 216 27.00 -5.80 5.11
N LEU A 217 27.86 -6.61 4.47
CA LEU A 217 29.28 -6.30 4.27
C LEU A 217 29.53 -5.76 2.85
N PRO A 218 29.92 -4.48 2.71
CA PRO A 218 30.37 -3.95 1.43
C PRO A 218 31.62 -4.66 0.92
N ILE A 219 31.73 -4.86 -0.39
CA ILE A 219 32.88 -5.45 -1.08
C ILE A 219 33.92 -4.35 -1.35
N GLY A 220 35.21 -4.65 -1.14
CA GLY A 220 36.31 -3.78 -1.55
C GLY A 220 36.50 -2.52 -0.70
N VAL A 221 35.93 -2.44 0.51
CA VAL A 221 36.09 -1.27 1.41
C VAL A 221 37.40 -1.23 2.20
N GLY A 222 38.34 -2.15 1.92
CA GLY A 222 39.61 -2.27 2.66
C GLY A 222 40.44 -0.97 2.73
N GLY A 223 40.33 -0.08 1.73
CA GLY A 223 41.01 1.22 1.73
C GLY A 223 40.37 2.31 2.62
N TRP A 224 39.20 2.05 3.23
CA TRP A 224 38.43 3.03 4.00
C TRP A 224 37.79 2.42 5.26
N LEU A 225 38.54 1.58 5.99
CA LEU A 225 38.05 0.92 7.20
C LEU A 225 37.99 1.85 8.42
N GLY A 226 39.01 2.69 8.63
CA GLY A 226 39.12 3.53 9.84
C GLY A 226 39.29 2.69 11.11
N THR A 227 38.97 3.26 12.28
CA THR A 227 39.16 2.61 13.59
C THR A 227 37.86 2.53 14.40
N PRO A 228 37.46 1.36 14.93
CA PRO A 228 36.28 1.24 15.77
C PRO A 228 36.48 1.84 17.17
N GLN A 229 35.38 2.16 17.86
CA GLN A 229 35.40 2.85 19.15
C GLN A 229 36.21 2.14 20.24
N TRP A 230 36.17 0.80 20.31
CA TRP A 230 36.89 0.03 21.35
C TRP A 230 38.41 -0.02 21.15
N LYS A 231 38.93 0.47 20.02
CA LYS A 231 40.36 0.68 19.80
C LYS A 231 40.79 2.13 20.11
N ARG A 232 39.85 3.02 20.46
CA ARG A 232 40.09 4.42 20.82
C ARG A 232 39.96 4.64 22.32
N THR A 233 40.51 5.73 22.83
CA THR A 233 40.27 6.19 24.20
C THR A 233 39.18 7.24 24.19
N LEU A 234 38.13 7.07 24.99
CA LEU A 234 37.01 7.99 25.04
C LEU A 234 37.12 8.88 26.28
N GLY A 235 37.13 10.19 26.07
CA GLY A 235 37.03 11.20 27.12
C GLY A 235 35.67 11.92 27.13
N PRO A 236 35.42 12.79 28.12
CA PRO A 236 34.21 13.62 28.20
C PRO A 236 34.10 14.67 27.09
N GLU A 237 35.21 15.01 26.43
CA GLU A 237 35.25 15.95 25.31
C GLU A 237 34.58 15.40 24.05
N TRP A 238 34.12 16.33 23.20
CA TRP A 238 33.52 16.02 21.90
C TRP A 238 33.88 17.07 20.85
N GLU A 239 33.85 16.67 19.59
CA GLU A 239 34.15 17.53 18.46
C GLU A 239 33.17 17.37 17.28
N ILE A 240 33.26 18.31 16.32
CA ILE A 240 32.60 18.18 15.02
C ILE A 240 33.68 17.67 14.07
N ARG A 241 33.57 16.44 13.62
CA ARG A 241 34.60 15.79 12.79
C ARG A 241 33.97 14.93 11.69
N ALA A 242 34.75 14.69 10.64
CA ALA A 242 34.41 13.69 9.63
C ALA A 242 34.73 12.28 10.16
N VAL A 243 34.13 11.27 9.53
CA VAL A 243 34.46 9.86 9.82
C VAL A 243 35.85 9.52 9.27
N ASP A 244 36.58 8.71 10.02
CA ASP A 244 37.88 8.13 9.60
C ASP A 244 37.68 6.98 8.60
N GLY A 245 36.59 6.23 8.74
CA GLY A 245 36.24 5.13 7.86
C GLY A 245 34.93 4.46 8.28
N LEU A 246 34.62 3.33 7.65
CA LEU A 246 33.37 2.61 7.86
C LEU A 246 33.22 2.09 9.31
N LEU A 247 34.29 1.60 9.94
CA LEU A 247 34.28 1.12 11.33
C LEU A 247 33.99 2.26 12.32
N ASP A 248 34.53 3.46 12.08
CA ASP A 248 34.27 4.66 12.89
C ASP A 248 32.83 5.16 12.67
N LEU A 249 32.33 5.14 11.42
CA LEU A 249 30.94 5.48 11.09
C LEU A 249 29.94 4.55 11.78
N TRP A 250 30.21 3.25 11.79
CA TRP A 250 29.34 2.24 12.39
C TRP A 250 29.35 2.27 13.92
N THR A 251 30.53 2.50 14.52
CA THR A 251 30.72 2.56 15.97
C THR A 251 30.73 4.00 16.53
N TRP A 252 30.13 4.93 15.80
CA TRP A 252 30.22 6.36 16.09
C TRP A 252 29.71 6.72 17.50
N GLN A 253 30.55 7.45 18.26
CA GLN A 253 30.26 7.83 19.63
C GLN A 253 29.50 9.17 19.70
N SER A 254 28.23 9.16 19.30
CA SER A 254 27.40 10.40 19.25
C SER A 254 27.03 10.98 20.61
N ARG A 255 27.18 10.18 21.67
CA ARG A 255 26.94 10.54 23.07
C ARG A 255 28.16 10.15 23.90
N ARG A 256 28.27 10.72 25.10
CA ARG A 256 29.13 10.20 26.18
C ARG A 256 28.24 9.68 27.27
N ILE A 257 28.33 8.39 27.54
CA ILE A 257 27.42 7.70 28.44
C ILE A 257 28.22 7.05 29.57
N ARG A 258 27.61 6.99 30.75
CA ARG A 258 28.08 6.16 31.87
C ARG A 258 26.88 5.52 32.54
N LEU A 259 26.90 4.19 32.59
CA LEU A 259 25.98 3.37 33.35
C LEU A 259 26.47 3.28 34.80
N VAL A 260 25.54 3.34 35.74
CA VAL A 260 25.86 3.19 37.16
C VAL A 260 25.15 1.93 37.67
N PRO A 261 25.89 0.80 37.80
CA PRO A 261 25.32 -0.43 38.31
C PRO A 261 25.10 -0.34 39.83
N GLU A 262 24.13 -1.11 40.30
CA GLU A 262 23.74 -1.29 41.69
C GLU A 262 23.41 -2.77 41.89
N ASP A 263 23.91 -3.37 42.98
CA ASP A 263 23.56 -4.74 43.34
C ASP A 263 22.19 -4.74 44.03
N THR A 264 21.23 -5.49 43.48
CA THR A 264 19.89 -5.66 44.07
C THR A 264 19.66 -7.13 44.43
N ASP A 265 18.55 -7.43 45.12
CA ASP A 265 18.16 -8.80 45.48
C ASP A 265 17.98 -9.71 44.25
N GLU A 266 17.74 -9.12 43.07
CA GLU A 266 17.58 -9.84 41.80
C GLU A 266 18.87 -9.85 40.94
N GLY A 267 20.00 -9.46 41.52
CA GLY A 267 21.31 -9.36 40.86
C GLY A 267 21.68 -7.92 40.43
N PRO A 268 22.77 -7.75 39.65
CA PRO A 268 23.19 -6.42 39.21
C PRO A 268 22.12 -5.77 38.35
N ARG A 269 21.85 -4.48 38.59
CA ARG A 269 20.92 -3.64 37.81
C ARG A 269 21.53 -2.29 37.52
N VAL A 270 21.15 -1.69 36.41
CA VAL A 270 21.47 -0.30 36.07
C VAL A 270 20.25 0.55 36.37
N THR A 271 20.31 1.31 37.46
CA THR A 271 19.23 2.19 37.92
C THR A 271 19.46 3.65 37.55
N ARG A 272 20.73 4.03 37.35
CA ARG A 272 21.15 5.41 37.12
C ARG A 272 22.13 5.51 35.96
N VAL A 273 22.07 6.63 35.26
CA VAL A 273 22.88 6.91 34.07
C VAL A 273 23.27 8.38 33.98
N ILE A 274 24.34 8.63 33.23
CA ILE A 274 24.70 9.96 32.73
C ILE A 274 24.72 9.89 31.21
N VAL A 275 23.98 10.77 30.55
CA VAL A 275 23.97 10.92 29.08
C VAL A 275 24.34 12.36 28.74
N ALA A 276 25.51 12.53 28.13
CA ALA A 276 26.08 13.81 27.71
C ALA A 276 26.27 13.86 26.18
N ALA A 277 26.58 15.06 25.67
CA ALA A 277 26.88 15.24 24.25
C ALA A 277 28.16 14.49 23.87
N GLY A 278 28.15 13.84 22.70
CA GLY A 278 29.33 13.22 22.09
C GLY A 278 29.64 13.83 20.73
N ASP A 279 30.38 13.09 19.91
CA ASP A 279 30.89 13.58 18.63
C ASP A 279 29.76 13.87 17.64
N ARG A 280 29.93 14.94 16.87
CA ARG A 280 28.97 15.36 15.85
C ARG A 280 29.56 15.11 14.47
N LEU A 281 28.83 14.36 13.66
CA LEU A 281 29.18 14.19 12.25
C LEU A 281 29.12 15.54 11.54
N SER A 282 30.21 15.91 10.85
CA SER A 282 30.23 17.11 10.01
C SER A 282 29.34 16.97 8.78
N VAL A 283 29.36 15.78 8.17
CA VAL A 283 28.54 15.37 7.03
C VAL A 283 28.35 13.85 7.10
N ILE A 284 27.21 13.35 6.63
CA ILE A 284 27.01 11.92 6.42
C ILE A 284 27.74 11.56 5.12
N PRO A 285 28.70 10.63 5.14
CA PRO A 285 29.43 10.23 3.94
C PRO A 285 28.47 9.61 2.93
N ASP A 286 28.68 9.90 1.64
CA ASP A 286 27.96 9.27 0.52
C ASP A 286 28.15 7.75 0.47
N LYS A 287 29.25 7.24 1.04
CA LYS A 287 29.54 5.83 1.28
C LYS A 287 28.83 5.20 2.49
N GLU A 288 27.71 5.76 2.94
CA GLU A 288 26.89 5.14 3.99
C GLU A 288 26.07 3.99 3.38
N PRO A 289 26.36 2.72 3.71
CA PRO A 289 25.80 1.58 2.98
C PRO A 289 24.34 1.27 3.32
N HIS A 290 23.80 1.78 4.44
CA HIS A 290 22.47 1.41 4.92
C HIS A 290 21.38 2.46 4.64
N THR A 291 21.55 3.35 3.65
CA THR A 291 20.52 4.32 3.28
C THR A 291 20.40 4.44 1.77
N ALA A 292 19.18 4.64 1.28
CA ALA A 292 18.98 5.20 -0.05
C ALA A 292 19.20 6.73 0.00
N TRP A 293 19.42 7.33 -1.17
CA TRP A 293 19.76 8.72 -1.34
C TRP A 293 18.81 9.43 -2.29
N ARG A 294 18.60 10.73 -2.05
CA ARG A 294 18.00 11.65 -3.02
C ARG A 294 19.12 12.37 -3.77
N ALA A 295 19.17 12.15 -5.08
CA ALA A 295 20.02 12.94 -5.97
C ALA A 295 19.41 14.33 -6.13
N ASN A 296 20.19 15.38 -5.88
CA ASN A 296 19.74 16.74 -6.17
C ASN A 296 19.76 16.97 -7.69
N ASN A 297 18.67 17.50 -8.26
CA ASN A 297 18.74 18.08 -9.59
C ASN A 297 19.83 19.16 -9.60
N PRO A 298 20.73 19.19 -10.60
CA PRO A 298 21.73 20.26 -10.69
C PRO A 298 20.98 21.58 -10.72
N SER A 299 21.18 22.42 -9.69
CA SER A 299 20.48 23.68 -9.60
C SER A 299 20.81 24.51 -10.84
N THR A 300 19.81 24.86 -11.64
CA THR A 300 19.92 25.87 -12.69
C THR A 300 20.09 27.24 -12.04
N LYS A 301 21.27 27.50 -11.46
CA LYS A 301 21.76 28.86 -11.22
C LYS A 301 22.75 29.18 -12.33
N ILE A 302 22.25 29.89 -13.33
CA ILE A 302 23.09 30.60 -14.30
C ILE A 302 23.84 31.67 -13.50
N GLY A 303 25.12 31.43 -13.23
CA GLY A 303 25.99 32.44 -12.61
C GLY A 303 27.02 31.86 -11.66
N ARG A 304 28.27 31.84 -12.14
CA ARG A 304 29.55 31.57 -11.44
C ARG A 304 29.87 30.10 -11.09
N LYS A 305 30.86 29.61 -11.84
CA LYS A 305 31.81 28.52 -11.55
C LYS A 305 31.74 27.97 -10.11
N THR A 306 31.27 26.73 -10.00
CA THR A 306 31.84 25.69 -9.13
C THR A 306 31.26 24.35 -9.58
N THR A 307 32.08 23.53 -10.24
CA THR A 307 31.84 22.08 -10.37
C THR A 307 32.11 21.43 -9.01
N THR A 308 31.12 21.48 -8.13
CA THR A 308 31.04 20.60 -6.96
C THR A 308 29.72 19.87 -7.12
N SER A 309 29.76 18.53 -7.23
CA SER A 309 28.55 17.71 -7.20
C SER A 309 27.74 18.10 -5.97
N SER A 310 26.45 18.35 -6.15
CA SER A 310 25.58 18.69 -5.03
C SER A 310 25.56 17.51 -4.05
N PRO A 311 25.67 17.71 -2.73
CA PRO A 311 25.77 16.61 -1.77
C PRO A 311 24.48 15.78 -1.79
N LEU A 312 24.62 14.46 -1.92
CA LEU A 312 23.53 13.49 -1.78
C LEU A 312 22.88 13.65 -0.39
N ARG A 313 21.56 13.55 -0.32
CA ARG A 313 20.82 13.63 0.95
C ARG A 313 20.20 12.29 1.30
N PRO A 314 20.37 11.78 2.54
CA PRO A 314 19.75 10.53 2.94
C PRO A 314 18.22 10.58 2.77
N LEU A 315 17.66 9.53 2.19
CA LEU A 315 16.22 9.37 2.04
C LEU A 315 15.63 8.84 3.34
N ARG A 316 14.91 9.68 4.10
CA ARG A 316 14.19 9.24 5.30
C ARG A 316 12.85 8.58 4.95
N HIS A 317 12.48 7.57 5.74
CA HIS A 317 11.17 6.91 5.65
C HIS A 317 10.04 7.87 6.04
N THR A 318 8.88 7.70 5.40
CA THR A 318 7.70 8.54 5.63
C THR A 318 6.72 7.83 6.56
N PRO A 319 6.28 8.45 7.67
CA PRO A 319 5.32 7.84 8.59
C PRO A 319 3.99 7.51 7.90
N GLY A 320 3.35 6.42 8.32
CA GLY A 320 2.05 5.99 7.79
C GLY A 320 2.07 5.43 6.36
N LYS A 321 3.25 5.25 5.74
CA LYS A 321 3.40 4.61 4.43
C LYS A 321 4.07 3.25 4.56
N ALA A 322 3.47 2.23 3.96
CA ALA A 322 4.12 0.93 3.79
C ALA A 322 5.36 1.06 2.89
N ILE A 323 6.42 0.32 3.18
CA ILE A 323 7.72 0.49 2.51
C ILE A 323 7.68 0.11 1.03
N TRP A 324 6.79 -0.81 0.63
CA TRP A 324 6.66 -1.21 -0.77
C TRP A 324 6.27 -0.03 -1.69
N ARG A 325 5.60 1.00 -1.15
CA ARG A 325 5.29 2.25 -1.87
C ARG A 325 6.55 3.06 -2.21
N GLY A 326 7.64 2.81 -1.49
CA GLY A 326 8.97 3.40 -1.70
C GLY A 326 9.91 2.52 -2.52
N LEU A 327 9.44 1.40 -3.10
CA LEU A 327 10.29 0.48 -3.89
C LEU A 327 11.02 1.18 -5.03
N ASN A 328 10.47 2.25 -5.60
CA ASN A 328 11.15 3.05 -6.61
C ASN A 328 12.54 3.50 -6.14
N ALA A 329 12.68 3.92 -4.87
CA ALA A 329 13.98 4.31 -4.33
C ALA A 329 14.87 3.11 -3.96
N LEU A 330 14.29 1.99 -3.51
CA LEU A 330 15.03 0.77 -3.19
C LEU A 330 15.55 0.05 -4.44
N LEU A 331 14.84 0.20 -5.57
CA LEU A 331 15.16 -0.37 -6.88
C LEU A 331 15.86 0.65 -7.80
N ALA A 332 16.27 1.80 -7.28
CA ALA A 332 17.08 2.80 -7.99
C ALA A 332 18.55 2.34 -8.14
N VAL A 333 18.74 1.15 -8.71
CA VAL A 333 20.04 0.51 -8.94
C VAL A 333 20.79 1.17 -10.11
N SER A 334 22.11 1.07 -10.07
CA SER A 334 23.01 1.58 -11.11
C SER A 334 22.63 1.05 -12.49
N GLY A 335 22.57 1.95 -13.47
CA GLY A 335 22.15 1.65 -14.85
C GLY A 335 20.65 1.78 -15.13
N ASN A 336 19.84 2.18 -14.15
CA ASN A 336 18.42 2.44 -14.33
C ASN A 336 18.13 3.91 -14.70
N GLU A 337 17.93 4.20 -16.00
CA GLU A 337 17.57 5.56 -16.45
C GLU A 337 16.11 5.96 -16.13
N HIS A 338 15.26 5.00 -15.76
CA HIS A 338 13.83 5.21 -15.52
C HIS A 338 13.55 5.80 -14.13
N VAL A 339 14.38 5.51 -13.13
CA VAL A 339 14.24 6.05 -11.77
C VAL A 339 15.10 7.30 -11.60
N ARG A 340 14.54 8.46 -11.94
CA ARG A 340 15.25 9.76 -11.81
C ARG A 340 15.15 10.30 -10.39
N GLY A 341 16.28 10.75 -9.84
CA GLY A 341 16.33 11.52 -8.59
C GLY A 341 16.56 10.72 -7.31
N PHE A 342 16.71 9.39 -7.41
CA PHE A 342 17.06 8.52 -6.29
C PHE A 342 18.27 7.67 -6.65
N GLU A 343 19.05 7.31 -5.63
CA GLU A 343 20.07 6.26 -5.70
C GLU A 343 19.78 5.29 -4.56
N THR A 344 19.78 3.99 -4.83
CA THR A 344 19.53 2.99 -3.79
C THR A 344 20.70 2.89 -2.81
N SER A 345 20.56 2.08 -1.77
CA SER A 345 21.66 1.78 -0.85
C SER A 345 22.75 0.96 -1.54
N GLU A 346 24.02 1.24 -1.22
CA GLU A 346 25.19 0.51 -1.74
C GLU A 346 25.04 -1.01 -1.64
N LEU A 347 24.45 -1.52 -0.55
CA LEU A 347 24.24 -2.95 -0.34
C LEU A 347 23.26 -3.56 -1.35
N LEU A 348 22.14 -2.89 -1.64
CA LEU A 348 21.17 -3.36 -2.63
C LEU A 348 21.71 -3.28 -4.05
N ASP A 349 22.48 -2.22 -4.36
CA ASP A 349 23.16 -2.08 -5.66
C ASP A 349 24.19 -3.19 -5.87
N GLN A 350 25.00 -3.49 -4.83
CA GLN A 350 25.96 -4.58 -4.82
C GLN A 350 25.29 -5.94 -5.06
N LEU A 351 24.16 -6.22 -4.40
CA LEU A 351 23.42 -7.47 -4.58
C LEU A 351 22.84 -7.60 -6.01
N GLY A 352 22.38 -6.48 -6.60
CA GLY A 352 21.96 -6.43 -7.99
C GLY A 352 23.11 -6.77 -8.96
N GLY A 353 24.30 -6.20 -8.71
CA GLY A 353 25.52 -6.52 -9.48
C GLY A 353 25.93 -7.99 -9.37
N LEU A 354 25.91 -8.55 -8.16
CA LEU A 354 26.21 -9.97 -7.91
C LEU A 354 25.23 -10.91 -8.63
N ALA A 355 23.93 -10.57 -8.63
CA ALA A 355 22.92 -11.32 -9.36
C ALA A 355 23.15 -11.25 -10.88
N ALA A 356 23.47 -10.07 -11.41
CA ALA A 356 23.77 -9.88 -12.84
C ALA A 356 25.00 -10.68 -13.30
N GLU A 357 25.99 -10.88 -12.43
CA GLU A 357 27.17 -11.72 -12.68
C GLU A 357 26.91 -13.24 -12.49
N GLY A 358 25.71 -13.63 -12.05
CA GLY A 358 25.38 -15.03 -11.73
C GLY A 358 26.05 -15.57 -10.46
N LEU A 359 26.52 -14.67 -9.58
CA LEU A 359 27.23 -14.99 -8.34
C LEU A 359 26.30 -15.04 -7.11
N PHE A 360 25.05 -14.61 -7.26
CA PHE A 360 24.02 -14.66 -6.22
C PHE A 360 22.73 -15.24 -6.80
N ASP A 361 22.16 -16.27 -6.15
CA ASP A 361 20.95 -16.94 -6.64
C ASP A 361 19.76 -15.98 -6.60
N GLU A 362 19.17 -15.72 -7.76
CA GLU A 362 18.00 -14.84 -7.89
C GLU A 362 16.78 -15.34 -7.12
N ARG A 363 16.76 -16.64 -6.75
CA ARG A 363 15.70 -17.26 -5.95
C ARG A 363 15.96 -17.20 -4.45
N TYR A 364 17.04 -16.55 -4.03
CA TYR A 364 17.32 -16.38 -2.62
C TYR A 364 16.17 -15.59 -1.95
N PRO A 365 15.63 -16.04 -0.80
CA PRO A 365 14.50 -15.41 -0.12
C PRO A 365 14.93 -14.15 0.63
N LEU A 366 15.46 -13.16 -0.11
CA LEU A 366 15.98 -11.91 0.42
C LEU A 366 14.87 -11.12 1.09
N ARG A 367 15.09 -10.72 2.33
CA ARG A 367 14.21 -9.78 3.02
C ARG A 367 14.91 -8.44 3.15
N VAL A 368 14.15 -7.36 3.13
CA VAL A 368 14.66 -6.02 3.44
C VAL A 368 13.87 -5.49 4.63
N GLU A 369 14.59 -5.22 5.71
CA GLU A 369 14.07 -4.52 6.88
C GLU A 369 14.44 -3.05 6.81
N THR A 370 13.47 -2.21 7.13
CA THR A 370 13.63 -0.76 7.13
C THR A 370 13.34 -0.19 8.49
N PHE A 371 14.18 0.77 8.92
CA PHE A 371 14.11 1.36 10.25
C PHE A 371 14.21 2.88 10.17
N GLY A 372 13.43 3.57 10.98
CA GLY A 372 13.50 5.01 11.11
C GLY A 372 12.97 5.47 12.45
N MET A 373 13.29 6.72 12.79
CA MET A 373 12.69 7.38 13.95
C MET A 373 12.19 8.76 13.54
N LEU A 374 10.94 9.05 13.90
CA LEU A 374 10.34 10.35 13.75
C LEU A 374 10.55 11.12 15.04
N TYR A 375 11.17 12.29 14.91
CA TYR A 375 11.40 13.18 16.03
C TYR A 375 10.50 14.40 15.90
N GLY A 376 9.92 14.80 17.03
CA GLY A 376 8.99 15.92 17.09
C GLY A 376 9.67 17.26 17.32
N ASN A 377 9.06 18.07 18.18
CA ASN A 377 9.48 19.45 18.47
C ASN A 377 11.01 19.60 18.60
N GLN A 378 11.63 20.35 17.68
CA GLN A 378 13.09 20.57 17.57
C GLN A 378 13.95 19.30 17.61
N SER A 379 13.38 18.17 17.19
CA SER A 379 13.97 16.83 17.29
C SER A 379 14.32 16.40 18.73
N ALA A 380 13.67 16.98 19.74
CA ALA A 380 13.96 16.76 21.16
C ALA A 380 13.13 15.62 21.79
N VAL A 381 12.10 15.13 21.10
CA VAL A 381 11.19 14.07 21.54
C VAL A 381 11.04 13.02 20.44
N VAL A 382 10.73 11.78 20.83
CA VAL A 382 10.42 10.71 19.89
C VAL A 382 8.91 10.71 19.66
N GLU A 383 8.48 10.95 18.43
CA GLU A 383 7.05 10.90 18.08
C GLU A 383 6.64 9.52 17.62
N ASP A 384 7.49 8.84 16.84
CA ASP A 384 7.17 7.54 16.27
C ASP A 384 8.43 6.73 15.93
N VAL A 385 8.27 5.40 15.90
CA VAL A 385 9.29 4.46 15.46
C VAL A 385 8.78 3.77 14.20
N LEU A 386 9.53 3.95 13.10
CA LEU A 386 9.18 3.41 11.80
C LEU A 386 9.89 2.08 11.61
N HIS A 387 9.11 1.03 11.32
CA HIS A 387 9.64 -0.29 11.00
C HIS A 387 8.73 -1.00 9.99
N ASP A 388 9.33 -1.58 8.95
CA ASP A 388 8.64 -2.44 7.98
C ASP A 388 9.62 -3.47 7.42
N LEU A 389 9.10 -4.67 7.14
CA LEU A 389 9.82 -5.84 6.63
C LEU A 389 9.14 -6.26 5.33
N THR A 390 9.88 -6.28 4.22
CA THR A 390 9.33 -6.65 2.91
C THR A 390 10.18 -7.71 2.22
N PRO A 391 9.57 -8.79 1.68
CA PRO A 391 10.28 -9.70 0.78
C PRO A 391 10.68 -8.94 -0.48
N LEU A 392 11.94 -9.08 -0.89
CA LEU A 392 12.46 -8.44 -2.10
C LEU A 392 12.94 -9.53 -3.07
N PRO A 393 12.36 -9.65 -4.28
CA PRO A 393 12.92 -10.49 -5.33
C PRO A 393 14.31 -9.99 -5.70
N VAL A 394 15.32 -10.86 -5.63
CA VAL A 394 16.68 -10.51 -6.05
C VAL A 394 16.71 -10.14 -7.53
N ALA A 395 15.90 -10.83 -8.36
CA ALA A 395 15.72 -10.49 -9.76
C ALA A 395 15.23 -9.04 -9.98
N ALA A 396 14.47 -8.44 -9.05
CA ALA A 396 14.05 -7.04 -9.15
C ALA A 396 15.21 -6.05 -8.91
N LEU A 397 16.35 -6.46 -8.36
CA LEU A 397 17.54 -5.62 -8.24
C LEU A 397 18.32 -5.49 -9.55
N ARG A 398 17.88 -6.16 -10.62
CA ARG A 398 18.46 -6.03 -11.96
C ARG A 398 17.59 -5.11 -12.82
N ALA A 399 18.10 -3.94 -13.18
CA ALA A 399 17.35 -2.96 -13.97
C ALA A 399 16.81 -3.47 -15.33
N ASN A 400 17.41 -4.53 -15.87
CA ASN A 400 17.04 -5.11 -17.17
C ASN A 400 16.17 -6.37 -17.09
N ALA A 401 15.70 -6.75 -15.90
CA ALA A 401 14.86 -7.93 -15.72
C ALA A 401 13.37 -7.56 -15.79
N ASP A 402 12.54 -8.42 -16.40
CA ASP A 402 11.07 -8.21 -16.48
C ASP A 402 10.43 -8.06 -15.09
N VAL A 403 10.98 -8.77 -14.09
CA VAL A 403 10.57 -8.69 -12.68
C VAL A 403 10.77 -7.27 -12.12
N HIS A 404 11.81 -6.57 -12.54
CA HIS A 404 12.09 -5.20 -12.10
C HIS A 404 11.02 -4.23 -12.59
N GLU A 405 10.75 -4.23 -13.91
CA GLU A 405 9.74 -3.37 -14.53
C GLU A 405 8.36 -3.67 -13.94
N PHE A 406 7.98 -4.94 -13.84
CA PHE A 406 6.69 -5.34 -13.29
C PHE A 406 6.49 -4.90 -11.83
N VAL A 407 7.51 -5.00 -10.97
CA VAL A 407 7.39 -4.56 -9.56
C VAL A 407 7.17 -3.05 -9.49
N LEU A 408 7.89 -2.26 -10.31
CA LEU A 408 7.69 -0.81 -10.37
C LEU A 408 6.31 -0.44 -10.92
N ASP A 409 5.86 -1.12 -11.97
CA ASP A 409 4.53 -0.94 -12.55
C ASP A 409 3.43 -1.26 -11.54
N ALA A 410 3.55 -2.34 -10.77
CA ALA A 410 2.57 -2.70 -9.75
C ALA A 410 2.44 -1.61 -8.67
N VAL A 411 3.57 -1.01 -8.25
CA VAL A 411 3.59 0.10 -7.29
C VAL A 411 2.95 1.36 -7.88
N ASP A 412 3.29 1.70 -9.11
CA ASP A 412 2.74 2.87 -9.80
C ASP A 412 1.23 2.71 -10.05
N GLN A 413 0.80 1.54 -10.54
CA GLN A 413 -0.61 1.17 -10.68
C GLN A 413 -1.37 1.33 -9.35
N ALA A 414 -0.81 0.86 -8.23
CA ALA A 414 -1.44 1.01 -6.91
C ALA A 414 -1.67 2.48 -6.52
N GLU A 415 -0.67 3.35 -6.72
CA GLU A 415 -0.77 4.80 -6.45
C GLU A 415 -1.77 5.48 -7.42
N GLN A 416 -1.78 5.09 -8.70
CA GLN A 416 -2.76 5.58 -9.68
C GLN A 416 -4.20 5.16 -9.34
N LEU A 417 -4.42 3.93 -8.85
CA LEU A 417 -5.74 3.47 -8.38
C LEU A 417 -6.21 4.24 -7.14
N ALA A 418 -5.31 4.50 -6.19
CA ALA A 418 -5.60 5.35 -5.05
C ALA A 418 -6.00 6.76 -5.49
N GLN A 419 -5.30 7.33 -6.48
CA GLN A 419 -5.65 8.60 -7.09
C GLN A 419 -7.00 8.56 -7.81
N ALA A 420 -7.33 7.46 -8.50
CA ALA A 420 -8.61 7.28 -9.17
C ALA A 420 -9.78 7.31 -8.17
N VAL A 421 -9.64 6.65 -7.00
CA VAL A 421 -10.64 6.70 -5.92
C VAL A 421 -10.72 8.09 -5.27
N ASN A 422 -9.59 8.77 -5.09
CA ASN A 422 -9.59 10.15 -4.60
C ASN A 422 -10.37 11.09 -5.53
N ARG A 423 -10.15 10.96 -6.84
CA ARG A 423 -10.88 11.75 -7.84
C ARG A 423 -12.35 11.36 -7.90
N LEU A 424 -12.70 10.07 -7.79
CA LEU A 424 -14.10 9.64 -7.66
C LEU A 424 -14.77 10.32 -6.46
N SER A 425 -14.10 10.36 -5.31
CA SER A 425 -14.62 11.06 -4.13
C SER A 425 -14.82 12.56 -4.40
N ASP A 426 -13.90 13.22 -5.09
CA ASP A 426 -14.04 14.64 -5.45
C ASP A 426 -15.22 14.85 -6.43
N ASP A 427 -15.36 13.99 -7.44
CA ASP A 427 -16.43 14.05 -8.42
C ASP A 427 -17.80 13.80 -7.76
N LEU A 428 -17.89 12.87 -6.81
CA LEU A 428 -19.11 12.63 -6.04
C LEU A 428 -19.47 13.82 -5.13
N ARG A 429 -18.47 14.49 -4.53
CA ARG A 429 -18.69 15.70 -3.74
C ARG A 429 -19.23 16.84 -4.60
N ARG A 430 -18.63 17.08 -5.77
CA ARG A 430 -19.11 18.08 -6.73
C ARG A 430 -20.54 17.81 -7.16
N ALA A 431 -20.86 16.56 -7.43
CA ALA A 431 -22.21 16.13 -7.79
C ALA A 431 -23.23 16.33 -6.65
N ALA A 432 -22.80 16.26 -5.39
CA ALA A 432 -23.60 16.64 -4.22
C ALA A 432 -23.65 18.18 -3.98
N GLY A 433 -22.87 18.97 -4.72
CA GLY A 433 -22.73 20.41 -4.54
C GLY A 433 -21.79 20.83 -3.43
N LEU A 434 -20.84 19.97 -3.09
CA LEU A 434 -19.79 20.23 -2.11
C LEU A 434 -18.46 20.41 -2.81
N ASP A 435 -17.57 21.21 -2.22
CA ASP A 435 -16.21 21.34 -2.70
C ASP A 435 -15.40 20.05 -2.44
N PRO A 436 -14.41 19.75 -3.30
CA PRO A 436 -13.38 18.76 -3.03
C PRO A 436 -12.70 19.01 -1.69
N ILE A 437 -12.23 17.94 -1.06
CA ILE A 437 -11.48 18.08 0.19
C ILE A 437 -10.11 18.71 -0.13
N PRO A 438 -9.67 19.76 0.58
CA PRO A 438 -8.30 20.28 0.43
C PRO A 438 -7.26 19.21 0.78
N TRP A 439 -6.16 19.15 0.03
CA TRP A 439 -5.16 18.08 0.15
C TRP A 439 -4.50 17.96 1.53
N ASP A 440 -4.46 19.05 2.29
CA ASP A 440 -3.83 19.16 3.60
C ASP A 440 -4.81 18.99 4.78
N LYS A 441 -6.12 18.85 4.54
CA LYS A 441 -7.15 18.97 5.59
C LYS A 441 -7.89 17.70 5.97
N ALA A 442 -7.73 16.59 5.25
CA ALA A 442 -8.31 15.31 5.68
C ALA A 442 -7.63 14.09 5.07
N GLN A 443 -7.86 12.94 5.68
CA GLN A 443 -7.54 11.64 5.09
C GLN A 443 -8.43 11.39 3.87
N ARG A 444 -7.82 10.95 2.78
CA ARG A 444 -8.52 10.63 1.54
C ARG A 444 -8.78 9.13 1.41
N PRO A 445 -9.86 8.71 0.72
CA PRO A 445 -10.21 7.31 0.59
C PRO A 445 -9.19 6.48 -0.20
N GLY A 446 -8.33 7.09 -1.02
CA GLY A 446 -7.26 6.41 -1.75
C GLY A 446 -6.24 5.72 -0.83
N GLU A 447 -5.97 6.25 0.37
CA GLU A 447 -5.10 5.55 1.33
C GLU A 447 -5.72 4.22 1.81
N ARG A 448 -7.06 4.09 1.81
CA ARG A 448 -7.74 2.82 2.08
C ARG A 448 -7.51 1.81 0.95
N VAL A 449 -7.33 2.26 -0.29
CA VAL A 449 -6.97 1.40 -1.43
C VAL A 449 -5.57 0.84 -1.21
N LEU A 450 -4.60 1.70 -0.89
CA LEU A 450 -3.22 1.28 -0.65
C LEU A 450 -3.12 0.31 0.53
N HIS A 451 -3.88 0.57 1.61
CA HIS A 451 -3.99 -0.38 2.73
C HIS A 451 -4.60 -1.72 2.31
N ALA A 452 -5.65 -1.72 1.48
CA ALA A 452 -6.27 -2.95 0.98
C ALA A 452 -5.36 -3.74 0.01
N LEU A 453 -4.45 -3.05 -0.69
CA LEU A 453 -3.49 -3.66 -1.62
C LEU A 453 -2.24 -4.20 -0.94
N ASP A 454 -1.87 -3.72 0.26
CA ASP A 454 -0.63 -4.12 0.96
C ASP A 454 -0.45 -5.66 1.06
N PRO A 455 -1.46 -6.45 1.49
CA PRO A 455 -1.31 -7.91 1.52
C PRO A 455 -1.13 -8.54 0.13
N ALA A 456 -1.68 -7.93 -0.91
CA ALA A 456 -1.54 -8.42 -2.28
C ALA A 456 -0.14 -8.15 -2.83
N VAL A 457 0.40 -6.94 -2.60
CA VAL A 457 1.77 -6.57 -2.99
C VAL A 457 2.79 -7.47 -2.28
N ARG A 458 2.65 -7.71 -0.98
CA ARG A 458 3.59 -8.58 -0.25
C ARG A 458 3.56 -10.03 -0.75
N ARG A 459 2.37 -10.56 -1.06
CA ARG A 459 2.24 -11.89 -1.69
C ARG A 459 2.83 -11.93 -3.09
N LEU A 460 2.66 -10.86 -3.88
CA LEU A 460 3.25 -10.73 -5.20
C LEU A 460 4.78 -10.80 -5.11
N LEU A 461 5.37 -9.94 -4.28
CA LEU A 461 6.82 -9.91 -4.07
C LEU A 461 7.35 -11.27 -3.57
N HIS A 462 6.66 -11.90 -2.63
CA HIS A 462 7.07 -13.24 -2.16
C HIS A 462 6.95 -14.31 -3.26
N GLY A 463 5.91 -14.26 -4.09
CA GLY A 463 5.75 -15.17 -5.23
C GLY A 463 6.87 -15.02 -6.25
N LEU A 464 7.25 -13.77 -6.55
CA LEU A 464 8.32 -13.43 -7.50
C LEU A 464 9.72 -13.82 -7.00
N GLN A 465 9.92 -14.02 -5.68
CA GLN A 465 11.18 -14.56 -5.16
C GLN A 465 11.46 -16.00 -5.62
N ASN A 466 10.43 -16.78 -5.94
CA ASN A 466 10.59 -18.22 -6.19
C ASN A 466 10.71 -18.58 -7.67
N SER A 467 10.64 -17.61 -8.59
CA SER A 467 10.62 -17.89 -10.02
C SER A 467 11.17 -16.73 -10.85
N THR A 468 12.03 -17.06 -11.81
CA THR A 468 12.54 -16.16 -12.86
C THR A 468 11.92 -16.45 -14.23
N ASP A 469 10.95 -17.38 -14.29
CA ASP A 469 10.23 -17.76 -15.49
C ASP A 469 9.29 -16.63 -15.96
N ALA A 470 9.45 -16.19 -17.21
CA ALA A 470 8.63 -15.15 -17.83
C ALA A 470 7.13 -15.50 -17.84
N ASP A 471 6.78 -16.77 -18.03
CA ASP A 471 5.38 -17.22 -18.01
C ASP A 471 4.76 -17.06 -16.61
N VAL A 472 5.57 -17.17 -15.55
CA VAL A 472 5.13 -16.93 -14.17
C VAL A 472 4.93 -15.44 -13.93
N VAL A 473 5.81 -14.58 -14.46
CA VAL A 473 5.70 -13.12 -14.36
C VAL A 473 4.43 -12.61 -15.04
N GLU A 474 4.13 -13.08 -16.26
CA GLU A 474 2.92 -12.69 -16.99
C GLU A 474 1.65 -13.10 -16.22
N ARG A 475 1.58 -14.35 -15.73
CA ARG A 475 0.46 -14.80 -14.88
C ARG A 475 0.36 -14.00 -13.57
N ALA A 476 1.49 -13.62 -12.99
CA ALA A 476 1.51 -12.80 -11.78
C ALA A 476 0.99 -11.38 -12.05
N GLN A 477 1.28 -10.79 -13.22
CA GLN A 477 0.75 -9.51 -13.67
C GLN A 477 -0.77 -9.57 -13.84
N GLU A 478 -1.30 -10.58 -14.52
CA GLU A 478 -2.74 -10.78 -14.66
C GLU A 478 -3.43 -10.94 -13.29
N ALA A 479 -2.85 -11.77 -12.40
CA ALA A 479 -3.39 -12.01 -11.07
C ALA A 479 -3.35 -10.75 -10.18
N TRP A 480 -2.28 -9.95 -10.30
CA TRP A 480 -2.15 -8.65 -9.65
C TRP A 480 -3.27 -7.71 -10.09
N GLU A 481 -3.46 -7.50 -11.40
CA GLU A 481 -4.45 -6.53 -11.88
C GLU A 481 -5.89 -6.94 -11.49
N ILE A 482 -6.23 -8.22 -11.57
CA ILE A 482 -7.55 -8.73 -11.14
C ILE A 482 -7.77 -8.45 -9.65
N THR A 483 -6.75 -8.68 -8.82
CA THR A 483 -6.80 -8.42 -7.39
C THR A 483 -6.90 -6.91 -7.11
N ALA A 484 -6.15 -6.10 -7.85
CA ALA A 484 -6.13 -4.65 -7.71
C ALA A 484 -7.47 -4.01 -8.07
N VAL A 485 -8.13 -4.46 -9.15
CA VAL A 485 -9.51 -4.06 -9.48
C VAL A 485 -10.45 -4.38 -8.33
N ARG A 486 -10.40 -5.60 -7.81
CA ARG A 486 -11.33 -6.04 -6.75
C ARG A 486 -11.19 -5.18 -5.49
N ALA A 487 -9.97 -4.98 -5.01
CA ALA A 487 -9.71 -4.16 -3.82
C ALA A 487 -10.13 -2.69 -4.04
N THR A 488 -9.79 -2.12 -5.20
CA THR A 488 -10.17 -0.75 -5.56
C THR A 488 -11.68 -0.56 -5.61
N MET A 489 -12.39 -1.52 -6.22
CA MET A 489 -13.86 -1.50 -6.32
C MET A 489 -14.53 -1.59 -4.94
N GLN A 490 -14.00 -2.40 -4.02
CA GLN A 490 -14.54 -2.49 -2.66
C GLN A 490 -14.47 -1.14 -1.93
N VAL A 491 -13.34 -0.42 -2.06
CA VAL A 491 -13.19 0.91 -1.47
C VAL A 491 -14.11 1.93 -2.16
N ALA A 492 -14.17 1.91 -3.50
CA ALA A 492 -15.04 2.80 -4.27
C ALA A 492 -16.54 2.60 -3.93
N ASP A 493 -16.98 1.35 -3.78
CA ASP A 493 -18.34 1.02 -3.35
C ASP A 493 -18.63 1.54 -1.94
N SER A 494 -17.66 1.48 -1.02
CA SER A 494 -17.79 2.08 0.32
C SER A 494 -17.85 3.61 0.29
N VAL A 495 -17.09 4.27 -0.59
CA VAL A 495 -17.18 5.71 -0.79
C VAL A 495 -18.58 6.07 -1.30
N TYR A 496 -19.08 5.37 -2.33
CA TYR A 496 -20.41 5.61 -2.88
C TYR A 496 -21.55 5.32 -1.89
N ALA A 497 -21.39 4.30 -1.04
CA ALA A 497 -22.36 3.96 0.00
C ALA A 497 -22.66 5.10 0.98
N SER A 498 -21.74 6.07 1.12
CA SER A 498 -21.89 7.23 2.01
C SER A 498 -22.59 8.43 1.37
N VAL A 499 -23.02 8.31 0.12
CA VAL A 499 -23.53 9.42 -0.69
C VAL A 499 -25.05 9.32 -0.88
N PRO A 500 -25.80 10.43 -0.74
CA PRO A 500 -27.25 10.44 -0.91
C PRO A 500 -27.70 10.18 -2.35
N GLU A 501 -28.93 9.72 -2.52
CA GLU A 501 -29.51 9.33 -3.81
C GLU A 501 -29.62 10.48 -4.82
N ASN A 502 -29.84 11.70 -4.33
CA ASN A 502 -30.04 12.91 -5.15
C ASN A 502 -28.84 13.25 -6.05
N ILE A 503 -27.68 12.65 -5.79
CA ILE A 503 -26.49 12.76 -6.64
C ILE A 503 -26.72 12.22 -8.06
N PHE A 504 -27.77 11.43 -8.29
CA PHE A 504 -28.08 10.91 -9.61
C PHE A 504 -28.09 12.01 -10.67
N ALA A 505 -28.83 13.10 -10.47
CA ALA A 505 -28.88 14.22 -11.42
C ALA A 505 -27.56 14.98 -11.52
N GLY A 506 -26.83 15.07 -10.39
CA GLY A 506 -25.66 15.90 -10.28
C GLY A 506 -25.97 17.39 -10.10
N ARG A 507 -24.92 18.19 -10.08
CA ARG A 507 -24.99 19.66 -10.11
C ARG A 507 -23.99 20.22 -11.11
N GLU A 508 -24.31 21.38 -11.65
CA GLU A 508 -23.35 22.16 -12.41
C GLU A 508 -22.27 22.71 -11.48
N TYR A 509 -21.03 22.47 -11.84
CA TYR A 509 -19.87 23.01 -11.16
C TYR A 509 -19.08 23.85 -12.17
N LYS A 510 -18.79 25.10 -11.78
CA LYS A 510 -18.00 26.00 -12.60
C LYS A 510 -16.53 25.64 -12.44
N THR A 511 -15.89 25.18 -13.50
CA THR A 511 -14.46 24.88 -13.47
C THR A 511 -13.64 26.16 -13.46
N ASP A 512 -12.37 26.07 -13.05
CA ASP A 512 -11.42 27.20 -13.04
C ASP A 512 -11.24 27.84 -14.43
N ASN A 513 -11.47 27.06 -15.50
CA ASN A 513 -11.45 27.53 -16.89
C ASN A 513 -12.74 28.23 -17.33
N GLY A 514 -13.70 28.42 -16.43
CA GLY A 514 -14.96 29.13 -16.69
C GLY A 514 -16.03 28.31 -17.41
N THR A 515 -15.78 27.04 -17.75
CA THR A 515 -16.78 26.14 -18.32
C THR A 515 -17.62 25.48 -17.21
N ASN A 516 -18.95 25.51 -17.37
CA ASN A 516 -19.86 24.75 -16.51
C ASN A 516 -19.81 23.28 -16.93
N THR A 517 -19.41 22.39 -16.03
CA THR A 517 -19.46 20.95 -16.25
C THR A 517 -20.49 20.35 -15.30
N SER A 518 -21.42 19.55 -15.83
CA SER A 518 -22.39 18.83 -15.00
C SER A 518 -21.74 17.56 -14.44
N PHE A 519 -21.66 17.48 -13.12
CA PHE A 519 -21.15 16.30 -12.42
C PHE A 519 -22.32 15.42 -11.99
N GLY A 520 -22.74 14.50 -12.85
CA GLY A 520 -23.73 13.47 -12.52
C GLY A 520 -23.09 12.16 -12.05
N LEU A 521 -23.89 11.28 -11.42
CA LEU A 521 -23.44 9.97 -10.94
C LEU A 521 -22.78 9.12 -12.05
N GLY A 522 -23.35 9.13 -13.25
CA GLY A 522 -22.83 8.41 -14.41
C GLY A 522 -21.49 8.96 -14.89
N HIS A 523 -21.33 10.29 -14.92
CA HIS A 523 -20.05 10.92 -15.29
C HIS A 523 -18.93 10.58 -14.31
N ALA A 524 -19.21 10.67 -13.00
CA ALA A 524 -18.23 10.34 -11.95
C ALA A 524 -17.75 8.89 -12.06
N PHE A 525 -18.66 7.93 -12.22
CA PHE A 525 -18.30 6.52 -12.35
C PHE A 525 -17.68 6.19 -13.70
N HIS A 526 -18.10 6.81 -14.81
CA HIS A 526 -17.47 6.59 -16.10
C HIS A 526 -16.01 7.02 -16.10
N THR A 527 -15.74 8.24 -15.63
CA THR A 527 -14.37 8.74 -15.54
C THR A 527 -13.52 7.89 -14.59
N PHE A 528 -14.12 7.36 -13.53
CA PHE A 528 -13.47 6.42 -12.62
C PHE A 528 -13.14 5.07 -13.29
N TYR A 529 -14.09 4.47 -14.01
CA TYR A 529 -13.86 3.22 -14.73
C TYR A 529 -12.83 3.38 -15.85
N ASP A 530 -12.88 4.47 -16.61
CA ASP A 530 -11.90 4.78 -17.65
C ASP A 530 -10.49 4.91 -17.06
N ARG A 531 -10.34 5.55 -15.89
CA ARG A 531 -9.06 5.62 -15.18
C ARG A 531 -8.58 4.22 -14.77
N ILE A 532 -9.43 3.38 -14.17
CA ILE A 532 -9.04 2.02 -13.79
C ILE A 532 -8.61 1.22 -15.02
N ASP A 533 -9.37 1.31 -16.11
CA ASP A 533 -9.13 0.57 -17.33
C ASP A 533 -7.83 0.97 -18.03
N ASN A 534 -7.47 2.26 -17.98
CA ASN A 534 -6.19 2.75 -18.49
C ASN A 534 -5.01 2.30 -17.61
N VAL A 535 -5.22 2.19 -16.30
CA VAL A 535 -4.18 1.75 -15.35
C VAL A 535 -3.97 0.23 -15.42
N LEU A 536 -5.04 -0.55 -15.65
CA LEU A 536 -5.05 -2.01 -15.57
C LEU A 536 -5.54 -2.65 -16.90
N PRO A 537 -4.70 -2.65 -17.95
CA PRO A 537 -5.07 -3.09 -19.29
C PRO A 537 -5.37 -4.59 -19.41
N PHE A 538 -4.71 -5.47 -18.67
CA PHE A 538 -4.99 -6.91 -18.72
C PHE A 538 -6.34 -7.22 -18.08
N ALA A 539 -6.63 -6.64 -16.92
CA ALA A 539 -7.93 -6.77 -16.28
C ALA A 539 -9.05 -6.18 -17.15
N GLN A 540 -8.78 -5.16 -17.96
CA GLN A 540 -9.73 -4.65 -18.94
C GLN A 540 -10.01 -5.67 -20.05
N LYS A 541 -8.96 -6.27 -20.64
CA LYS A 541 -9.10 -7.30 -21.70
C LYS A 541 -9.94 -8.47 -21.20
N GLU A 542 -9.67 -8.99 -20.01
CA GLU A 542 -10.43 -10.08 -19.41
C GLU A 542 -11.89 -9.71 -19.16
N ARG A 543 -12.17 -8.50 -18.65
CA ARG A 543 -13.55 -8.01 -18.49
C ARG A 543 -14.30 -7.94 -19.83
N ARG A 544 -13.63 -7.55 -20.92
CA ARG A 544 -14.22 -7.54 -22.27
C ARG A 544 -14.49 -8.97 -22.79
N LYS A 545 -13.59 -9.93 -22.56
CA LYS A 545 -13.80 -11.35 -22.90
C LYS A 545 -14.96 -11.98 -22.12
N VAL A 546 -15.06 -11.69 -20.82
CA VAL A 546 -16.18 -12.17 -20.00
C VAL A 546 -17.49 -11.52 -20.45
N ALA A 547 -17.49 -10.22 -20.79
CA ALA A 547 -18.67 -9.55 -21.30
C ALA A 547 -19.16 -10.14 -22.63
N SER A 548 -18.26 -10.50 -23.56
CA SER A 548 -18.64 -11.16 -24.81
C SER A 548 -19.13 -12.60 -24.61
N THR A 549 -18.57 -13.33 -23.64
CA THR A 549 -18.95 -14.72 -23.32
C THR A 549 -20.24 -14.83 -22.49
N THR A 550 -20.51 -13.85 -21.62
CA THR A 550 -21.74 -13.82 -20.80
C THR A 550 -23.00 -13.58 -21.64
N ILE A 551 -22.84 -13.04 -22.85
CA ILE A 551 -23.92 -12.91 -23.83
C ILE A 551 -24.29 -14.29 -24.40
N SER A 552 -23.33 -15.22 -24.54
CA SER A 552 -23.56 -16.55 -25.14
C SER A 552 -23.88 -17.68 -24.14
N GLY A 553 -23.67 -17.48 -22.84
CA GLY A 553 -23.66 -18.56 -21.84
C GLY A 553 -24.57 -18.37 -20.61
N ARG A 554 -25.77 -17.78 -20.74
CA ARG A 554 -26.73 -17.79 -19.63
C ARG A 554 -27.38 -19.18 -19.50
N PRO A 555 -27.47 -19.77 -18.28
CA PRO A 555 -28.10 -21.06 -18.07
C PRO A 555 -29.55 -21.04 -18.56
N SER A 556 -30.02 -22.18 -19.09
CA SER A 556 -31.37 -22.34 -19.65
C SER A 556 -32.45 -22.13 -18.57
N MET A 557 -32.78 -20.88 -18.28
CA MET A 557 -34.03 -20.53 -17.61
C MET A 557 -35.19 -20.82 -18.59
N LYS A 558 -36.35 -21.22 -18.06
CA LYS A 558 -37.57 -21.30 -18.87
C LYS A 558 -37.76 -19.97 -19.62
N ARG A 559 -38.02 -20.05 -20.93
CA ARG A 559 -38.27 -18.87 -21.77
C ARG A 559 -39.33 -17.98 -21.13
N ARG A 560 -39.02 -16.70 -20.95
CA ARG A 560 -39.93 -15.67 -20.46
C ARG A 560 -40.91 -15.30 -21.57
N TYR A 561 -42.02 -14.67 -21.20
CA TYR A 561 -43.06 -14.32 -22.18
C TYR A 561 -42.55 -13.41 -23.32
N TRP A 562 -41.59 -12.52 -23.03
CA TRP A 562 -40.98 -11.62 -24.00
C TRP A 562 -39.87 -12.26 -24.85
N ASP A 563 -39.43 -13.49 -24.58
CA ASP A 563 -38.43 -14.23 -25.38
C ASP A 563 -39.00 -14.72 -26.73
N ARG A 564 -39.94 -13.96 -27.30
CA ARG A 564 -40.59 -14.17 -28.59
C ARG A 564 -39.82 -13.54 -29.74
N VAL A 565 -38.63 -13.02 -29.47
CA VAL A 565 -37.79 -12.30 -30.43
C VAL A 565 -36.40 -12.91 -30.56
N ASP A 566 -35.76 -12.68 -31.69
CA ASP A 566 -34.33 -12.92 -31.89
C ASP A 566 -33.46 -11.83 -31.22
N GLU A 567 -32.14 -11.93 -31.37
CA GLU A 567 -31.17 -10.97 -30.80
C GLU A 567 -31.34 -9.55 -31.35
N ASP A 568 -31.89 -9.39 -32.56
CA ASP A 568 -32.12 -8.11 -33.22
C ASP A 568 -33.49 -7.49 -32.88
N GLY A 569 -34.35 -8.24 -32.17
CA GLY A 569 -35.70 -7.82 -31.79
C GLY A 569 -36.78 -8.16 -32.83
N GLY A 570 -36.45 -8.97 -33.84
CA GLY A 570 -37.40 -9.53 -34.80
C GLY A 570 -38.21 -10.66 -34.16
N TRP A 571 -39.51 -10.77 -34.51
CA TRP A 571 -40.35 -11.84 -33.97
C TRP A 571 -39.88 -13.21 -34.47
N LEU A 572 -39.70 -14.15 -33.54
CA LEU A 572 -39.42 -15.54 -33.88
C LEU A 572 -40.60 -16.14 -34.67
N PRO A 573 -40.33 -17.08 -35.61
CA PRO A 573 -41.37 -17.73 -36.40
C PRO A 573 -42.40 -18.41 -35.49
N PHE A 574 -43.69 -18.27 -35.83
CA PHE A 574 -44.78 -18.93 -35.09
C PHE A 574 -44.61 -20.46 -35.12
N ASP A 575 -44.58 -21.07 -33.94
CA ASP A 575 -44.54 -22.52 -33.77
C ASP A 575 -45.97 -23.05 -33.47
N PRO A 576 -46.61 -23.75 -34.41
CA PRO A 576 -47.96 -24.26 -34.26
C PRO A 576 -48.08 -25.39 -33.23
N THR A 577 -46.99 -26.06 -32.85
CA THR A 577 -47.02 -27.22 -31.95
C THR A 577 -47.12 -26.83 -30.48
N ILE A 578 -46.59 -25.67 -30.12
CA ILE A 578 -46.60 -25.12 -28.76
C ILE A 578 -47.46 -23.85 -28.62
N LYS A 579 -48.08 -23.37 -29.73
CA LYS A 579 -48.83 -22.09 -29.79
C LYS A 579 -48.02 -20.91 -29.28
N GLU A 580 -46.71 -20.93 -29.49
CA GLU A 580 -45.79 -19.87 -29.10
C GLU A 580 -45.08 -19.28 -30.33
N PHE A 581 -44.55 -18.07 -30.17
CA PHE A 581 -43.79 -17.27 -31.16
C PHE A 581 -44.63 -16.61 -32.25
N GLY A 582 -44.16 -15.48 -32.80
CA GLY A 582 -44.99 -14.43 -33.39
C GLY A 582 -45.45 -13.37 -32.37
N PRO A 583 -46.03 -12.24 -32.83
CA PRO A 583 -46.41 -11.13 -31.97
C PRO A 583 -47.43 -11.56 -30.90
N PRO A 584 -47.37 -10.99 -29.68
CA PRO A 584 -48.21 -11.40 -28.58
C PRO A 584 -49.70 -11.13 -28.87
N PRO A 585 -50.60 -12.08 -28.54
CA PRO A 585 -52.03 -11.89 -28.70
C PRO A 585 -52.55 -10.64 -27.98
N GLY A 586 -53.50 -9.94 -28.58
CA GLY A 586 -54.09 -8.73 -27.98
C GLY A 586 -54.77 -8.99 -26.62
N GLU A 587 -55.31 -10.19 -26.42
CA GLU A 587 -55.90 -10.65 -25.16
C GLU A 587 -54.85 -10.74 -24.03
N ASP A 588 -53.68 -11.32 -24.32
CA ASP A 588 -52.57 -11.40 -23.36
C ASP A 588 -52.09 -10.01 -22.96
N LEU A 589 -51.91 -9.11 -23.94
CA LEU A 589 -51.50 -7.73 -23.67
C LEU A 589 -52.56 -6.96 -22.86
N ALA A 590 -53.85 -7.20 -23.11
CA ALA A 590 -54.93 -6.62 -22.33
C ALA A 590 -54.91 -7.13 -20.88
N LEU A 591 -54.65 -8.43 -20.70
CA LEU A 591 -54.52 -9.03 -19.38
C LEU A 591 -53.31 -8.50 -18.62
N MET A 592 -52.14 -8.38 -19.27
CA MET A 592 -50.94 -7.80 -18.66
C MET A 592 -51.16 -6.35 -18.21
N ARG A 593 -51.87 -5.54 -19.00
CA ARG A 593 -52.19 -4.15 -18.61
C ARG A 593 -53.10 -4.07 -17.39
N ARG A 594 -54.00 -5.02 -17.18
CA ARG A 594 -54.79 -5.10 -15.92
C ARG A 594 -53.88 -5.30 -14.71
N GLY A 595 -52.68 -5.86 -14.91
CA GLY A 595 -51.65 -6.04 -13.89
C GLY A 595 -51.00 -4.76 -13.35
N LEU A 596 -51.11 -3.62 -14.06
CA LEU A 596 -50.39 -2.39 -13.69
C LEU A 596 -50.76 -1.83 -12.31
N ASP A 597 -51.95 -2.15 -11.81
CA ASP A 597 -52.49 -1.66 -10.54
C ASP A 597 -52.73 -2.80 -9.53
N THR A 598 -52.15 -3.98 -9.76
CA THR A 598 -52.29 -5.17 -8.90
C THR A 598 -50.93 -5.71 -8.50
N ARG A 599 -50.87 -6.52 -7.45
CA ARG A 599 -49.68 -7.30 -7.09
C ARG A 599 -49.70 -8.68 -7.74
N ALA A 600 -48.54 -9.33 -7.75
CA ALA A 600 -48.42 -10.73 -8.14
C ALA A 600 -49.44 -11.60 -7.39
N TYR A 601 -50.13 -12.48 -8.11
CA TYR A 601 -51.20 -13.36 -7.63
C TYR A 601 -52.53 -12.69 -7.20
N GLU A 602 -52.66 -11.37 -7.18
CA GLU A 602 -53.97 -10.71 -7.01
C GLU A 602 -54.83 -10.84 -8.28
N LEU A 603 -54.19 -10.84 -9.45
CA LEU A 603 -54.80 -11.14 -10.73
C LEU A 603 -54.38 -12.54 -11.19
N TRP A 604 -55.16 -13.54 -10.81
CA TRP A 604 -54.79 -14.95 -10.97
C TRP A 604 -54.51 -15.32 -12.44
N GLU A 605 -55.22 -14.72 -13.39
CA GLU A 605 -55.09 -15.02 -14.82
C GLU A 605 -53.67 -14.72 -15.34
N MET A 606 -52.94 -13.79 -14.71
CA MET A 606 -51.55 -13.49 -15.08
C MET A 606 -50.56 -14.59 -14.70
N CYS A 607 -50.92 -15.49 -13.78
CA CYS A 607 -50.01 -16.55 -13.30
C CYS A 607 -49.55 -17.49 -14.42
N ARG A 608 -50.34 -17.60 -15.50
CA ARG A 608 -49.97 -18.40 -16.68
C ARG A 608 -48.72 -17.90 -17.41
N PHE A 609 -48.31 -16.65 -17.15
CA PHE A 609 -47.12 -16.05 -17.76
C PHE A 609 -45.89 -16.08 -16.85
N TYR A 610 -46.03 -16.45 -15.57
CA TYR A 610 -44.91 -16.46 -14.64
C TYR A 610 -44.03 -17.68 -14.86
N THR A 611 -42.72 -17.48 -14.87
CA THR A 611 -41.75 -18.57 -14.96
C THR A 611 -41.07 -18.85 -13.61
N PHE A 612 -41.07 -17.89 -12.68
CA PHE A 612 -40.64 -18.15 -11.30
C PHE A 612 -41.65 -19.02 -10.56
N LYS A 613 -41.15 -20.11 -9.95
CA LYS A 613 -41.96 -20.97 -9.08
C LYS A 613 -42.39 -20.22 -7.82
N VAL A 614 -43.55 -20.59 -7.28
CA VAL A 614 -43.99 -20.16 -5.95
C VAL A 614 -42.95 -20.58 -4.92
N ASP A 615 -42.52 -19.62 -4.12
CA ASP A 615 -41.71 -19.87 -2.93
C ASP A 615 -42.63 -20.34 -1.82
N ASP A 616 -42.55 -21.64 -1.49
CA ASP A 616 -43.42 -22.28 -0.50
C ASP A 616 -43.28 -21.65 0.90
N ASP A 617 -42.11 -21.12 1.24
CA ASP A 617 -41.86 -20.52 2.56
C ASP A 617 -42.42 -19.10 2.66
N GLU A 618 -42.33 -18.30 1.60
CA GLU A 618 -43.00 -17.00 1.54
C GLU A 618 -44.52 -17.16 1.44
N ALA A 619 -45.00 -18.13 0.66
CA ALA A 619 -46.43 -18.44 0.55
C ALA A 619 -47.03 -18.86 1.89
N ARG A 620 -46.33 -19.66 2.71
CA ARG A 620 -46.75 -20.01 4.09
C ARG A 620 -46.89 -18.79 5.00
N ARG A 621 -46.16 -17.71 4.71
CA ARG A 621 -46.23 -16.44 5.45
C ARG A 621 -47.25 -15.46 4.84
N GLY A 622 -48.02 -15.90 3.84
CA GLY A 622 -48.99 -15.06 3.12
C GLY A 622 -48.33 -13.97 2.28
N ARG A 623 -47.08 -14.17 1.83
CA ARG A 623 -46.31 -13.22 1.03
C ARG A 623 -45.97 -13.80 -0.34
N VAL A 624 -45.62 -12.91 -1.26
CA VAL A 624 -45.12 -13.27 -2.60
C VAL A 624 -43.63 -12.97 -2.65
N SER A 625 -42.86 -13.79 -3.37
CA SER A 625 -41.42 -13.56 -3.48
C SER A 625 -41.13 -12.30 -4.29
N ARG A 626 -39.98 -11.65 -4.02
CA ARG A 626 -39.58 -10.42 -4.73
C ARG A 626 -39.31 -10.68 -6.21
N GLU A 627 -38.84 -11.88 -6.54
CA GLU A 627 -38.66 -12.34 -7.91
C GLU A 627 -39.99 -12.37 -8.68
N GLN A 628 -41.06 -12.84 -8.02
CA GLN A 628 -42.40 -12.92 -8.59
C GLN A 628 -43.07 -11.55 -8.71
N GLU A 629 -42.89 -10.68 -7.71
CA GLU A 629 -43.33 -9.28 -7.79
C GLU A 629 -42.64 -8.54 -8.95
N ALA A 630 -41.32 -8.74 -9.12
CA ALA A 630 -40.57 -8.13 -10.20
C ALA A 630 -40.98 -8.66 -11.59
N GLU A 631 -41.21 -9.97 -11.72
CA GLU A 631 -41.72 -10.58 -12.96
C GLU A 631 -43.11 -10.06 -13.31
N HIS A 632 -44.03 -10.01 -12.34
CA HIS A 632 -45.36 -9.43 -12.52
C HIS A 632 -45.28 -7.99 -13.03
N ALA A 633 -44.49 -7.15 -12.36
CA ALA A 633 -44.35 -5.74 -12.73
C ALA A 633 -43.74 -5.58 -14.13
N ALA A 634 -42.72 -6.37 -14.49
CA ALA A 634 -42.12 -6.34 -15.82
C ALA A 634 -43.12 -6.76 -16.91
N LEU A 635 -43.92 -7.80 -16.67
CA LEU A 635 -44.99 -8.23 -17.59
C LEU A 635 -46.05 -7.15 -17.78
N ALA A 636 -46.47 -6.49 -16.69
CA ALA A 636 -47.45 -5.41 -16.76
C ALA A 636 -46.93 -4.20 -17.57
N LEU A 637 -45.68 -3.80 -17.33
CA LEU A 637 -45.00 -2.74 -18.08
C LEU A 637 -44.78 -3.14 -19.56
N TYR A 638 -44.54 -4.43 -19.85
CA TYR A 638 -44.44 -4.92 -21.22
C TYR A 638 -45.78 -4.84 -21.95
N GLY A 639 -46.87 -5.28 -21.31
CA GLY A 639 -48.23 -5.19 -21.84
C GLY A 639 -48.66 -3.76 -22.18
N LEU A 640 -48.22 -2.79 -21.36
CA LEU A 640 -48.39 -1.36 -21.63
C LEU A 640 -47.61 -0.92 -22.87
N HIS A 641 -46.31 -1.23 -22.92
CA HIS A 641 -45.42 -0.77 -23.98
C HIS A 641 -45.78 -1.36 -25.35
N GLN A 642 -46.07 -2.66 -25.41
CA GLN A 642 -46.39 -3.39 -26.63
C GLN A 642 -47.80 -3.06 -27.18
N GLN A 643 -48.62 -2.31 -26.45
CA GLN A 643 -49.97 -1.97 -26.85
C GLN A 643 -50.01 -1.23 -28.19
N SER A 644 -50.75 -1.82 -29.14
CA SER A 644 -50.93 -1.28 -30.50
C SER A 644 -49.62 -1.13 -31.29
N LYS A 645 -48.57 -1.89 -30.92
CA LYS A 645 -47.28 -1.93 -31.61
C LYS A 645 -47.13 -3.20 -32.44
N ARG A 646 -46.66 -3.04 -33.68
CA ARG A 646 -46.40 -4.16 -34.61
C ARG A 646 -44.99 -4.73 -34.45
N THR A 647 -44.03 -3.87 -34.14
CA THR A 647 -42.66 -4.24 -33.78
C THR A 647 -42.58 -4.64 -32.31
N SER A 648 -41.63 -5.49 -31.95
CA SER A 648 -41.42 -5.85 -30.55
C SER A 648 -40.84 -4.67 -29.78
N MET A 649 -41.46 -4.34 -28.65
CA MET A 649 -40.94 -3.40 -27.67
C MET A 649 -39.94 -4.05 -26.71
N HIS A 650 -39.75 -5.37 -26.81
CA HIS A 650 -38.63 -6.05 -26.21
C HIS A 650 -37.49 -6.21 -27.22
N ARG A 651 -36.30 -5.72 -26.86
CA ARG A 651 -35.06 -5.98 -27.60
C ARG A 651 -33.93 -6.32 -26.63
N PRO A 652 -33.37 -7.55 -26.70
CA PRO A 652 -32.21 -7.92 -25.89
C PRO A 652 -31.06 -6.92 -26.03
N GLY A 653 -30.41 -6.58 -24.91
CA GLY A 653 -29.23 -5.71 -24.90
C GLY A 653 -29.50 -4.20 -24.80
N ILE A 654 -30.71 -3.72 -25.08
CA ILE A 654 -31.08 -2.30 -24.90
C ILE A 654 -31.53 -2.04 -23.45
N GLY A 655 -30.58 -1.67 -22.58
CA GLY A 655 -30.90 -1.31 -21.20
C GLY A 655 -31.81 -0.08 -21.05
N LEU A 656 -32.48 0.04 -19.90
CA LEU A 656 -33.41 1.14 -19.62
C LEU A 656 -32.75 2.52 -19.78
N GLY A 657 -31.50 2.70 -19.33
CA GLY A 657 -30.83 3.99 -19.44
C GLY A 657 -30.57 4.38 -20.90
N VAL A 658 -30.20 3.41 -21.74
CA VAL A 658 -29.97 3.62 -23.18
C VAL A 658 -31.27 4.02 -23.88
N ALA A 659 -32.37 3.33 -23.58
CA ALA A 659 -33.69 3.63 -24.12
C ALA A 659 -34.15 5.06 -23.73
N LEU A 660 -34.01 5.42 -22.45
CA LEU A 660 -34.38 6.74 -21.95
C LEU A 660 -33.48 7.86 -22.49
N ARG A 661 -32.21 7.59 -22.75
CA ARG A 661 -31.31 8.55 -23.41
C ARG A 661 -31.75 8.81 -24.86
N ARG A 662 -32.16 7.76 -25.59
CA ARG A 662 -32.75 7.93 -26.92
C ARG A 662 -34.04 8.76 -26.87
N LEU A 663 -34.90 8.53 -25.87
CA LEU A 663 -36.09 9.34 -25.62
C LEU A 663 -35.74 10.82 -25.39
N ARG A 664 -34.72 11.10 -24.56
CA ARG A 664 -34.21 12.45 -24.31
C ARG A 664 -33.74 13.16 -25.58
N ASN A 665 -33.08 12.43 -26.49
CA ASN A 665 -32.50 12.98 -27.72
C ASN A 665 -33.47 12.99 -28.91
N HIS A 666 -34.65 12.37 -28.80
CA HIS A 666 -35.63 12.29 -29.89
C HIS A 666 -36.23 13.65 -30.27
N GLY A 667 -36.15 14.67 -29.40
CA GLY A 667 -36.68 16.01 -29.66
C GLY A 667 -38.21 16.16 -29.55
N LYS A 668 -38.95 15.05 -29.36
CA LYS A 668 -40.42 15.06 -29.15
C LYS A 668 -40.82 15.64 -27.78
N PHE A 669 -39.91 15.55 -26.80
CA PHE A 669 -40.10 16.05 -25.45
C PHE A 669 -38.91 16.94 -25.08
N SER A 670 -39.12 17.91 -24.17
CA SER A 670 -38.03 18.69 -23.61
C SER A 670 -37.06 17.77 -22.86
N ALA A 671 -35.75 17.90 -23.16
CA ALA A 671 -34.70 17.15 -22.49
C ALA A 671 -34.74 17.34 -20.97
N ASP A 672 -34.95 18.57 -20.49
CA ASP A 672 -35.06 18.89 -19.06
C ASP A 672 -36.25 18.19 -18.39
N ALA A 673 -37.37 18.10 -19.11
CA ALA A 673 -38.56 17.40 -18.61
C ALA A 673 -38.36 15.89 -18.51
N ILE A 674 -37.57 15.30 -19.42
CA ILE A 674 -37.16 13.89 -19.33
C ILE A 674 -36.15 13.71 -18.19
N ASP A 675 -35.13 14.57 -18.10
CA ASP A 675 -34.10 14.55 -17.04
C ASP A 675 -34.74 14.63 -15.64
N ALA A 676 -35.76 15.47 -15.44
CA ALA A 676 -36.50 15.56 -14.19
C ALA A 676 -37.26 14.25 -13.85
N ARG A 677 -37.92 13.62 -14.82
CA ARG A 677 -38.65 12.36 -14.61
C ARG A 677 -37.72 11.19 -14.32
N VAL A 678 -36.63 11.09 -15.08
CA VAL A 678 -35.60 10.04 -14.91
C VAL A 678 -34.93 10.19 -13.54
N THR A 679 -34.56 11.42 -13.17
CA THR A 679 -34.00 11.71 -11.84
C THR A 679 -34.96 11.30 -10.74
N ALA A 680 -36.22 11.70 -10.82
CA ALA A 680 -37.20 11.36 -9.79
C ALA A 680 -37.41 9.84 -9.64
N ALA A 681 -37.30 9.09 -10.75
CA ALA A 681 -37.35 7.63 -10.73
C ALA A 681 -36.09 7.03 -10.07
N ALA A 682 -34.91 7.47 -10.49
CA ALA A 682 -33.66 6.92 -9.99
C ALA A 682 -33.35 7.26 -8.53
N THR A 683 -33.85 8.39 -8.01
CA THR A 683 -33.66 8.81 -6.61
C THR A 683 -34.62 8.14 -5.64
N THR A 684 -35.66 7.46 -6.14
CA THR A 684 -36.65 6.79 -5.30
C THR A 684 -36.02 5.57 -4.59
N ILE A 685 -36.32 5.40 -3.31
CA ILE A 685 -35.88 4.23 -2.52
C ILE A 685 -36.94 3.13 -2.44
N ASP A 686 -38.21 3.49 -2.57
CA ASP A 686 -39.35 2.59 -2.46
C ASP A 686 -39.66 1.91 -3.82
N PRO A 687 -39.76 0.56 -3.88
CA PRO A 687 -40.06 -0.16 -5.12
C PRO A 687 -41.40 0.23 -5.75
N ASP A 688 -42.46 0.43 -4.97
CA ASP A 688 -43.78 0.77 -5.50
C ASP A 688 -43.78 2.16 -6.16
N ALA A 689 -43.13 3.13 -5.52
CA ALA A 689 -42.90 4.44 -6.11
C ALA A 689 -41.98 4.40 -7.35
N LEU A 690 -41.01 3.48 -7.42
CA LEU A 690 -40.23 3.26 -8.65
C LEU A 690 -41.15 2.75 -9.77
N LEU A 691 -42.00 1.75 -9.51
CA LEU A 691 -42.91 1.17 -10.50
C LEU A 691 -43.86 2.21 -11.10
N LEU A 692 -44.44 3.07 -10.26
CA LEU A 692 -45.30 4.18 -10.70
C LEU A 692 -44.56 5.12 -11.68
N ARG A 693 -43.29 5.42 -11.39
CA ARG A 693 -42.47 6.29 -12.24
C ARG A 693 -42.00 5.59 -13.52
N LEU A 694 -41.65 4.31 -13.43
CA LEU A 694 -41.31 3.47 -14.59
C LEU A 694 -42.49 3.36 -15.56
N ARG A 695 -43.72 3.20 -15.06
CA ARG A 695 -44.95 3.23 -15.88
C ARG A 695 -45.02 4.49 -16.73
N GLY A 696 -44.86 5.66 -16.12
CA GLY A 696 -44.85 6.93 -16.85
C GLY A 696 -43.72 7.05 -17.88
N LEU A 697 -42.53 6.53 -17.58
CA LEU A 697 -41.39 6.53 -18.51
C LEU A 697 -41.58 5.55 -19.68
N VAL A 698 -42.13 4.37 -19.42
CA VAL A 698 -42.46 3.35 -20.44
C VAL A 698 -43.55 3.87 -21.39
N ASP A 699 -44.54 4.59 -20.87
CA ASP A 699 -45.53 5.25 -21.73
C ASP A 699 -44.90 6.28 -22.68
N LEU A 700 -43.89 7.02 -22.22
CA LEU A 700 -43.17 7.96 -23.09
C LEU A 700 -42.36 7.22 -24.16
N LEU A 701 -41.66 6.13 -23.80
CA LEU A 701 -40.93 5.28 -24.75
C LEU A 701 -41.86 4.70 -25.83
N ARG A 702 -43.06 4.29 -25.43
CA ARG A 702 -44.11 3.81 -26.34
C ARG A 702 -44.51 4.85 -27.38
N THR A 703 -44.44 6.15 -27.08
CA THR A 703 -44.81 7.19 -28.06
C THR A 703 -43.79 7.39 -29.18
N ILE A 704 -42.58 6.84 -29.05
CA ILE A 704 -41.50 6.93 -30.03
C ILE A 704 -41.02 5.55 -30.51
N ASP A 705 -41.77 4.50 -30.20
CA ASP A 705 -41.46 3.12 -30.60
C ASP A 705 -40.06 2.63 -30.18
N GLN A 706 -39.53 3.13 -29.05
CA GLN A 706 -38.20 2.78 -28.57
C GLN A 706 -38.24 1.52 -27.69
N PRO A 707 -37.75 0.35 -28.17
CA PRO A 707 -37.76 -0.88 -27.38
C PRO A 707 -36.79 -0.84 -26.20
N LEU A 708 -36.97 -1.75 -25.25
CA LEU A 708 -36.06 -1.98 -24.12
C LEU A 708 -35.95 -3.47 -23.75
N ASP A 709 -34.90 -3.84 -23.05
CA ASP A 709 -34.64 -5.18 -22.54
C ASP A 709 -35.45 -5.41 -21.24
N TYR A 710 -36.55 -6.15 -21.34
CA TYR A 710 -37.49 -6.41 -20.25
C TYR A 710 -36.95 -7.40 -19.23
N GLU A 711 -36.02 -8.26 -19.63
CA GLU A 711 -35.27 -9.10 -18.70
C GLU A 711 -34.40 -8.22 -17.80
N ARG A 712 -33.65 -7.27 -18.39
CA ARG A 712 -32.86 -6.30 -17.59
C ARG A 712 -33.74 -5.41 -16.73
N LEU A 713 -34.92 -5.01 -17.20
CA LEU A 713 -35.86 -4.21 -16.42
C LEU A 713 -36.44 -4.99 -15.23
N MET A 714 -36.79 -6.26 -15.42
CA MET A 714 -37.24 -7.14 -14.34
C MET A 714 -36.17 -7.23 -13.23
N TRP A 715 -34.91 -7.50 -13.62
CA TRP A 715 -33.82 -7.56 -12.65
C TRP A 715 -33.52 -6.21 -12.00
N LEU A 716 -33.71 -5.08 -12.70
CA LEU A 716 -33.63 -3.75 -12.10
C LEU A 716 -34.67 -3.56 -10.98
N ILE A 717 -35.92 -3.98 -11.23
CA ILE A 717 -37.02 -3.91 -10.25
C ILE A 717 -36.70 -4.80 -9.06
N TYR A 718 -36.28 -6.04 -9.31
CA TYR A 718 -35.87 -6.98 -8.28
C TYR A 718 -34.72 -6.44 -7.42
N ASP A 719 -33.66 -5.91 -8.05
CA ASP A 719 -32.51 -5.32 -7.36
C ASP A 719 -32.92 -4.12 -6.49
N TRP A 720 -34.02 -3.43 -6.82
CA TRP A 720 -34.49 -2.27 -6.06
C TRP A 720 -35.01 -2.59 -4.66
N HIS A 721 -35.38 -3.85 -4.40
CA HIS A 721 -35.81 -4.32 -3.07
C HIS A 721 -34.67 -4.44 -2.06
N TYR A 722 -33.41 -4.52 -2.53
CA TYR A 722 -32.23 -4.68 -1.67
C TYR A 722 -31.34 -3.44 -1.76
N GLU A 723 -30.97 -2.83 -0.63
CA GLU A 723 -30.24 -1.56 -0.62
C GLU A 723 -28.94 -1.59 -1.44
N ASP A 724 -28.08 -2.59 -1.23
CA ASP A 724 -26.81 -2.71 -1.96
C ASP A 724 -27.00 -2.98 -3.45
N ARG A 725 -28.02 -3.78 -3.81
CA ARG A 725 -28.33 -4.08 -5.22
C ARG A 725 -28.92 -2.87 -5.92
N ARG A 726 -29.81 -2.13 -5.25
CA ARG A 726 -30.38 -0.85 -5.70
C ARG A 726 -29.28 0.17 -6.03
N ARG A 727 -28.26 0.31 -5.19
CA ARG A 727 -27.12 1.21 -5.47
C ARG A 727 -26.37 0.80 -6.74
N ARG A 728 -26.08 -0.50 -6.91
CA ARG A 728 -25.43 -1.00 -8.14
C ARG A 728 -26.29 -0.82 -9.39
N ALA A 729 -27.59 -1.09 -9.27
CA ALA A 729 -28.60 -0.87 -10.31
C ALA A 729 -28.68 0.61 -10.71
N ARG A 730 -28.73 1.52 -9.74
CA ARG A 730 -28.73 2.98 -9.97
C ARG A 730 -27.45 3.45 -10.65
N ARG A 731 -26.28 2.95 -10.24
CA ARG A 731 -25.01 3.25 -10.93
C ARG A 731 -25.03 2.79 -12.39
N ARG A 732 -25.49 1.56 -12.66
CA ARG A 732 -25.61 1.03 -14.03
C ARG A 732 -26.56 1.89 -14.86
N TRP A 733 -27.72 2.24 -14.30
CA TRP A 733 -28.68 3.12 -14.95
C TRP A 733 -28.08 4.49 -15.25
N ALA A 734 -27.37 5.10 -14.30
CA ALA A 734 -26.72 6.41 -14.50
C ALA A 734 -25.67 6.36 -15.62
N LEU A 735 -24.85 5.32 -15.68
CA LEU A 735 -23.88 5.11 -16.77
C LEU A 735 -24.57 5.01 -18.13
N GLU A 736 -25.61 4.18 -18.23
CA GLU A 736 -26.36 4.01 -19.48
C GLU A 736 -27.12 5.29 -19.90
N TYR A 737 -27.58 6.12 -18.96
CA TYR A 737 -28.36 7.31 -19.28
C TYR A 737 -27.50 8.55 -19.56
N GLN A 738 -26.46 8.78 -18.76
CA GLN A 738 -25.71 10.05 -18.74
C GLN A 738 -24.44 10.02 -19.58
N VAL A 739 -23.92 8.85 -19.94
CA VAL A 739 -22.64 8.70 -20.63
C VAL A 739 -22.85 8.24 -22.07
N TRP A 740 -22.42 9.06 -23.02
CA TRP A 740 -22.55 8.78 -24.46
C TRP A 740 -21.40 7.90 -24.97
N ASN A 741 -21.69 6.66 -25.35
CA ASN A 741 -20.76 5.84 -26.14
C ASN A 741 -20.91 6.20 -27.63
N ARG A 742 -19.87 6.77 -28.24
CA ARG A 742 -19.80 7.10 -29.69
C ARG A 742 -19.83 5.88 -30.64
N GLN A 743 -19.91 4.66 -30.12
CA GLN A 743 -19.58 3.44 -30.86
C GLN A 743 -20.76 2.73 -31.57
N GLN A 744 -21.99 3.27 -31.55
CA GLN A 744 -23.17 2.60 -32.12
C GLN A 744 -23.70 3.21 -33.44
N ASP A 745 -23.08 4.25 -34.00
CA ASP A 745 -23.53 4.87 -35.26
C ASP A 745 -22.76 4.38 -36.51
N SER A 746 -21.87 3.38 -36.41
CA SER A 746 -21.16 2.87 -37.60
C SER A 746 -21.92 1.81 -38.40
N ASP A 747 -23.04 1.27 -37.88
CA ASP A 747 -23.77 0.15 -38.51
C ASP A 747 -25.20 0.50 -38.94
N ALA A 748 -25.51 1.78 -39.21
CA ALA A 748 -26.73 2.15 -39.91
C ALA A 748 -26.46 2.12 -41.44
N PRO A 749 -27.18 1.32 -42.25
CA PRO A 749 -27.00 1.35 -43.70
C PRO A 749 -27.47 2.71 -44.23
N ALA A 750 -26.60 3.36 -44.99
CA ALA A 750 -26.89 4.63 -45.63
C ALA A 750 -28.04 4.45 -46.63
N ASP A 751 -29.17 5.09 -46.35
CA ASP A 751 -30.31 5.15 -47.26
C ASP A 751 -29.91 5.90 -48.52
N SER A 752 -30.06 5.25 -49.67
CA SER A 752 -29.74 5.75 -51.00
C SER A 752 -30.70 6.87 -51.40
N THR A 753 -30.20 8.10 -51.52
CA THR A 753 -30.90 9.19 -52.21
C THR A 753 -30.53 9.20 -53.69
N ASP A 754 -31.54 9.01 -54.54
CA ASP A 754 -31.50 9.16 -56.00
C ASP A 754 -31.01 10.56 -56.44
N PRO A 755 -30.21 10.67 -57.52
CA PRO A 755 -29.76 11.93 -58.09
C PRO A 755 -30.52 12.27 -59.36
N GLU A 756 -31.61 13.04 -59.28
CA GLU A 756 -32.22 13.63 -60.47
C GLU A 756 -33.00 14.91 -60.16
N ALA A 757 -32.30 16.05 -60.06
CA ALA A 757 -32.85 17.39 -60.28
C ALA A 757 -31.76 18.48 -60.20
N MET A 758 -30.86 18.56 -61.19
CA MET A 758 -30.20 19.82 -61.58
C MET A 758 -29.72 19.74 -63.03
N ALA A 759 -30.66 19.86 -63.97
CA ALA A 759 -30.39 20.27 -65.35
C ALA A 759 -31.63 20.99 -65.89
N SER A 760 -31.76 22.29 -65.57
CA SER A 760 -32.42 23.35 -66.36
C SER A 760 -32.27 24.68 -65.62
#